data_AF-A0A3A6UC23-F1
#
_entry.id   AF-A0A3A6UC23-F1
#
_cell.length_a   1.000
_cell.length_b   1.000
_cell.length_c   1.000
_cell.angle_alpha   90.00
_cell.angle_beta   90.00
_cell.angle_gamma   90.00
#
_symmetry.space_group_name_H-M   'P 1'
#
loop_
_entity.id
_entity.type
_entity.pdbx_description
1 polymer ?
#
loop_
_entity_poly.entity_id
_entity_poly.type
_entity_poly.pdbx_seq_one_letter_code
_entity_poly.pdbx_strand_id
1 'polypeptide(L)'
;MLTINELLEIADIEERNKAIRSRLRPFHEPLNVDGSEKEILIVLLNLGYSSKEQVDLLEQKSAQQFLKGEELFGKTISEAEWIHTHNLKYPDIRVSKQTIRATLPEDVEGVCSKDILESIELGWSHNATFVGKVTPLITEFKWQGKVTCLINLLLSESAFWVNLLITLGVSKRWVNRTKIQLADITANSFPEEVDRYSPQLRFYNQRGYVSVTPVTNHKLLSEIQKRCFNKEFRCRKVKHPRATCAGHLITSLGGYVSVLAYYPDRGFNRNINQYIDDKTDSNFFNSKYLNNHNFLEALGELVFSPKRETLKLTRIARVAAIKSIRQTLYWWLAKATDYKKHANISSDVSSNAKLFKRYLNQGESKNELASELSNLIHEQLAQANQTKQFAYHSKLISPIKRQLQFLLKNRANSETEQQEQRVFYLHLKRLRVEDLETLSCPYLWGMPSIIAFAGFAHKFELNLKKLGFHNIRVMGVACFVHLYQVTAKTSLPAYSHLKKEKQSDQLRPTRPALVSAPKSQMLFDLVLRLWNGGNEYNLESLPNPVQIREALPTRYAGGTIFPTIRKLEERFTTSHNLTELFNSLSFMPAKGCWLYPSQFKVHSLDELHKALDTDLNLRPVAIGYQYLEEPKYRDGGISELHCYAENLLGLTRCTNSVDVRVGGAQRFLREAFWAQKTTDSEVLMVKSRFEFKL
;
A
#
# COMPACT_ATOMS: atom_id res chain seq x y z
N MET A 1 -23.07 -17.85 6.89
CA MET A 1 -22.67 -17.58 8.29
C MET A 1 -23.88 -17.79 9.16
N LEU A 2 -23.72 -18.29 10.38
CA LEU A 2 -24.86 -18.55 11.26
C LEU A 2 -25.59 -17.26 11.65
N THR A 3 -26.93 -17.31 11.69
CA THR A 3 -27.78 -16.23 12.19
C THR A 3 -27.79 -16.19 13.72
N ILE A 4 -28.30 -15.12 14.34
CA ILE A 4 -28.41 -15.06 15.80
C ILE A 4 -29.31 -16.17 16.35
N ASN A 5 -30.43 -16.47 15.69
CA ASN A 5 -31.36 -17.52 16.10
C ASN A 5 -30.69 -18.91 16.08
N GLU A 6 -29.94 -19.21 15.01
CA GLU A 6 -29.18 -20.46 14.91
C GLU A 6 -28.10 -20.60 16.00
N LEU A 7 -27.52 -19.49 16.46
CA LEU A 7 -26.55 -19.50 17.56
C LEU A 7 -27.22 -19.72 18.93
N LEU A 8 -28.43 -19.22 19.11
CA LEU A 8 -29.18 -19.38 20.35
C LEU A 8 -29.72 -20.82 20.53
N GLU A 9 -30.00 -21.52 19.43
CA GLU A 9 -30.54 -22.89 19.41
C GLU A 9 -29.50 -23.99 19.71
N ILE A 10 -28.21 -23.65 19.82
CA ILE A 10 -27.15 -24.63 20.14
C ILE A 10 -27.36 -25.18 21.57
N ALA A 11 -27.55 -26.49 21.67
CA ALA A 11 -27.86 -27.18 22.92
C ALA A 11 -26.67 -27.26 23.89
N ASP A 12 -25.45 -27.48 23.37
CA ASP A 12 -24.24 -27.51 24.20
C ASP A 12 -23.78 -26.10 24.57
N ILE A 13 -23.63 -25.85 25.88
CA ILE A 13 -23.28 -24.52 26.42
C ILE A 13 -21.85 -24.13 26.01
N GLU A 14 -20.91 -25.07 26.01
CA GLU A 14 -19.52 -24.77 25.67
C GLU A 14 -19.37 -24.43 24.19
N GLU A 15 -19.97 -25.24 23.32
CA GLU A 15 -20.01 -25.01 21.88
C GLU A 15 -20.73 -23.69 21.54
N ARG A 16 -21.90 -23.44 22.17
CA ARG A 16 -22.65 -22.19 22.01
C ARG A 16 -21.82 -20.98 22.40
N ASN A 17 -21.22 -21.00 23.58
CA ASN A 17 -20.40 -19.89 24.08
C ASN A 17 -19.21 -19.60 23.15
N LYS A 18 -18.58 -20.66 22.62
CA LYS A 18 -17.47 -20.54 21.68
C LYS A 18 -17.93 -19.97 20.33
N ALA A 19 -19.08 -20.43 19.81
CA ALA A 19 -19.66 -19.96 18.56
C ALA A 19 -20.06 -18.47 18.65
N ILE A 20 -20.77 -18.08 19.71
CA ILE A 20 -21.17 -16.68 19.97
C ILE A 20 -19.93 -15.78 20.10
N ARG A 21 -18.95 -16.15 20.94
CA ARG A 21 -17.70 -15.38 21.10
C ARG A 21 -16.91 -15.28 19.81
N SER A 22 -16.95 -16.30 18.95
CA SER A 22 -16.28 -16.25 17.65
C SER A 22 -17.01 -15.29 16.72
N ARG A 23 -18.34 -15.34 16.67
CA ARG A 23 -19.15 -14.56 15.73
C ARG A 23 -19.17 -13.07 16.06
N LEU A 24 -19.09 -12.70 17.34
CA LEU A 24 -19.03 -11.32 17.83
C LEU A 24 -17.64 -10.68 17.78
N ARG A 25 -16.63 -11.35 17.21
CA ARG A 25 -15.31 -10.75 17.05
C ARG A 25 -15.35 -9.60 16.02
N PRO A 26 -14.56 -8.55 16.22
CA PRO A 26 -14.60 -7.33 15.40
C PRO A 26 -14.24 -7.53 13.92
N PHE A 27 -13.58 -8.63 13.55
CA PHE A 27 -13.21 -8.93 12.16
C PHE A 27 -14.26 -9.73 11.39
N HIS A 28 -15.43 -10.02 11.98
CA HIS A 28 -16.58 -10.55 11.28
C HIS A 28 -17.60 -9.44 11.00
N GLU A 29 -18.47 -9.65 10.01
CA GLU A 29 -19.58 -8.73 9.74
C GLU A 29 -20.51 -8.63 10.96
N PRO A 30 -20.97 -7.44 11.36
CA PRO A 30 -21.86 -7.28 12.52
C PRO A 30 -23.09 -8.19 12.44
N LEU A 31 -23.43 -8.85 13.55
CA LEU A 31 -24.63 -9.70 13.63
C LEU A 31 -25.90 -8.84 13.58
N ASN A 32 -26.91 -9.25 12.81
CA ASN A 32 -28.23 -8.65 12.92
C ASN A 32 -28.93 -9.17 14.18
N VAL A 33 -29.42 -8.24 15.02
CA VAL A 33 -30.05 -8.55 16.31
C VAL A 33 -31.54 -8.19 16.37
N ASP A 34 -32.12 -7.77 15.25
CA ASP A 34 -33.54 -7.41 15.16
C ASP A 34 -34.43 -8.57 15.64
N GLY A 35 -35.23 -8.34 16.68
CA GLY A 35 -36.12 -9.34 17.30
C GLY A 35 -35.49 -10.23 18.37
N SER A 36 -34.20 -10.06 18.69
CA SER A 36 -33.51 -10.78 19.79
C SER A 36 -32.69 -9.83 20.66
N GLU A 37 -33.21 -8.63 20.88
CA GLU A 37 -32.48 -7.54 21.53
C GLU A 37 -32.21 -7.79 23.03
N LYS A 38 -33.12 -8.49 23.71
CA LYS A 38 -32.95 -8.84 25.12
C LYS A 38 -31.86 -9.88 25.30
N GLU A 39 -31.85 -10.90 24.45
CA GLU A 39 -30.90 -12.00 24.45
C GLU A 39 -29.50 -11.47 24.15
N ILE A 40 -29.34 -10.61 23.13
CA ILE A 40 -28.03 -10.03 22.82
C ILE A 40 -27.53 -9.12 23.94
N LEU A 41 -28.40 -8.37 24.64
CA LEU A 41 -27.98 -7.55 25.77
C LEU A 41 -27.40 -8.43 26.90
N ILE A 42 -28.05 -9.55 27.20
CA ILE A 42 -27.57 -10.52 28.20
C ILE A 42 -26.21 -11.09 27.77
N VAL A 43 -26.10 -11.51 26.50
CA VAL A 43 -24.84 -12.01 25.92
C VAL A 43 -23.73 -10.97 26.07
N LEU A 44 -23.97 -9.72 25.64
CA LEU A 44 -22.98 -8.66 25.68
C LEU A 44 -22.46 -8.43 27.09
N LEU A 45 -23.34 -8.35 28.09
CA LEU A 45 -22.94 -8.16 29.49
C LEU A 45 -22.11 -9.35 29.99
N ASN A 46 -22.52 -10.57 29.66
CA ASN A 46 -21.81 -11.79 30.05
C ASN A 46 -20.45 -11.96 29.33
N LEU A 47 -20.20 -11.28 28.20
CA LEU A 47 -18.86 -11.23 27.58
C LEU A 47 -17.81 -10.51 28.43
N GLY A 48 -18.25 -9.68 29.39
CA GLY A 48 -17.35 -8.98 30.31
C GLY A 48 -16.62 -9.90 31.28
N TYR A 49 -17.15 -11.10 31.50
CA TYR A 49 -16.50 -12.15 32.29
C TYR A 49 -15.32 -12.78 31.54
N SER A 50 -14.31 -13.19 32.30
CA SER A 50 -13.16 -13.91 31.75
C SER A 50 -13.60 -15.25 31.17
N SER A 51 -12.94 -15.71 30.10
CA SER A 51 -13.19 -17.05 29.57
C SER A 51 -12.94 -18.16 30.58
N LYS A 52 -12.19 -17.89 31.66
CA LYS A 52 -11.93 -18.82 32.77
C LYS A 52 -13.08 -18.95 33.76
N GLU A 53 -13.98 -17.97 33.81
CA GLU A 53 -15.09 -17.93 34.77
C GLU A 53 -16.28 -18.79 34.30
N GLN A 54 -16.20 -19.38 33.08
CA GLN A 54 -17.15 -20.36 32.53
C GLN A 54 -18.65 -20.00 32.69
N VAL A 55 -18.99 -18.73 32.55
CA VAL A 55 -20.37 -18.23 32.60
C VAL A 55 -21.13 -18.60 31.32
N ASP A 56 -22.38 -19.05 31.43
CA ASP A 56 -23.29 -19.21 30.29
C ASP A 56 -23.69 -17.83 29.76
N LEU A 57 -23.41 -17.55 28.48
CA LEU A 57 -23.65 -16.25 27.89
C LEU A 57 -25.15 -15.87 27.87
N LEU A 58 -26.08 -16.83 27.93
CA LEU A 58 -27.52 -16.57 27.97
C LEU A 58 -28.10 -16.41 29.38
N GLU A 59 -27.27 -16.55 30.42
CA GLU A 59 -27.77 -16.49 31.80
C GLU A 59 -28.09 -15.06 32.23
N GLN A 60 -29.38 -14.79 32.47
CA GLN A 60 -29.85 -13.48 32.92
C GLN A 60 -29.32 -13.10 34.31
N LYS A 61 -29.21 -14.06 35.24
CA LYS A 61 -28.74 -13.78 36.62
C LYS A 61 -27.31 -13.23 36.62
N SER A 62 -26.42 -13.84 35.84
CA SER A 62 -25.04 -13.41 35.68
C SER A 62 -24.94 -12.01 35.07
N ALA A 63 -25.76 -11.70 34.05
CA ALA A 63 -25.80 -10.36 33.46
C ALA A 63 -26.29 -9.29 34.46
N GLN A 64 -27.27 -9.61 35.31
CA GLN A 64 -27.72 -8.72 36.38
C GLN A 64 -26.65 -8.49 37.45
N GLN A 65 -25.89 -9.53 37.81
CA GLN A 65 -24.77 -9.41 38.75
C GLN A 65 -23.65 -8.55 38.16
N PHE A 66 -23.32 -8.72 36.88
CA PHE A 66 -22.33 -7.89 36.20
C PHE A 66 -22.71 -6.41 36.23
N LEU A 67 -23.96 -6.07 35.90
CA LEU A 67 -24.48 -4.71 35.91
C LEU A 67 -24.53 -4.08 37.31
N LYS A 68 -24.98 -4.83 38.32
CA LYS A 68 -25.12 -4.33 39.70
C LYS A 68 -23.79 -4.26 40.46
N GLY A 69 -22.78 -5.02 40.01
CA GLY A 69 -21.47 -5.02 40.61
C GLY A 69 -20.73 -3.71 40.33
N GLU A 70 -20.71 -2.79 41.30
CA GLU A 70 -19.93 -1.55 41.21
C GLU A 70 -18.44 -1.83 40.94
N GLU A 71 -17.89 -2.94 41.45
CA GLU A 71 -16.50 -3.33 41.18
C GLU A 71 -16.25 -3.84 39.75
N LEU A 72 -17.26 -4.37 39.06
CA LEU A 72 -17.10 -4.97 37.74
C LEU A 72 -17.48 -3.98 36.64
N PHE A 73 -18.71 -3.47 36.69
CA PHE A 73 -19.18 -2.52 35.70
C PHE A 73 -18.61 -1.12 35.92
N GLY A 74 -18.45 -0.68 37.17
CA GLY A 74 -17.82 0.61 37.47
C GLY A 74 -16.38 0.69 36.94
N LYS A 75 -15.60 -0.40 37.07
CA LYS A 75 -14.27 -0.52 36.45
C LYS A 75 -14.35 -0.55 34.91
N THR A 76 -15.41 -1.12 34.35
CA THR A 76 -15.63 -1.16 32.89
C THR A 76 -15.90 0.25 32.34
N ILE A 77 -16.71 1.05 33.04
CA ILE A 77 -16.94 2.45 32.69
C ILE A 77 -15.67 3.28 32.85
N SER A 78 -14.90 3.10 33.93
CA SER A 78 -13.64 3.84 34.09
C SER A 78 -12.63 3.52 32.98
N GLU A 79 -12.59 2.26 32.51
CA GLU A 79 -11.73 1.87 31.40
C GLU A 79 -12.24 2.34 30.03
N ALA A 80 -13.46 2.89 29.94
CA ALA A 80 -13.97 3.51 28.71
C ALA A 80 -13.14 4.75 28.30
N GLU A 81 -12.43 5.38 29.25
CA GLU A 81 -11.48 6.47 28.96
C GLU A 81 -10.43 6.08 27.91
N TRP A 82 -10.09 4.79 27.84
CA TRP A 82 -9.08 4.25 26.93
C TRP A 82 -9.62 3.82 25.55
N ILE A 83 -10.87 4.17 25.27
CA ILE A 83 -11.48 4.00 23.95
C ILE A 83 -10.87 5.01 22.98
N HIS A 84 -10.53 4.54 21.79
CA HIS A 84 -9.82 5.32 20.78
C HIS A 84 -10.44 5.15 19.40
N THR A 85 -10.26 6.14 18.54
CA THR A 85 -10.46 5.97 17.09
C THR A 85 -9.18 5.54 16.40
N HIS A 86 -8.02 5.97 16.94
CA HIS A 86 -6.70 5.62 16.43
C HIS A 86 -5.86 4.95 17.52
N ASN A 87 -5.30 3.78 17.21
CA ASN A 87 -4.51 3.01 18.16
C ASN A 87 -3.04 3.47 18.16
N LEU A 88 -2.66 4.20 19.22
CA LEU A 88 -1.28 4.63 19.47
C LEU A 88 -0.34 3.49 19.86
N LYS A 89 -0.86 2.41 20.44
CA LYS A 89 -0.06 1.24 20.86
C LYS A 89 0.27 0.28 19.73
N TYR A 90 -0.19 0.56 18.51
CA TYR A 90 0.06 -0.29 17.37
C TYR A 90 0.95 0.42 16.35
N PRO A 91 2.12 -0.15 15.98
CA PRO A 91 2.58 -1.51 16.32
C PRO A 91 3.36 -1.66 17.64
N ASP A 92 3.77 -0.56 18.30
CA ASP A 92 4.58 -0.63 19.54
C ASP A 92 3.74 -0.56 20.82
N ILE A 93 3.62 -1.69 21.50
CA ILE A 93 2.81 -1.85 22.72
C ILE A 93 3.31 -1.07 23.94
N ARG A 94 4.50 -0.45 23.85
CA ARG A 94 5.12 0.28 24.96
C ARG A 94 4.58 1.70 25.12
N VAL A 95 3.92 2.25 24.10
CA VAL A 95 3.21 3.52 24.22
C VAL A 95 2.17 3.36 25.33
N SER A 96 2.19 4.27 26.30
CA SER A 96 1.41 4.10 27.52
C SER A 96 0.64 5.36 27.87
N LYS A 97 -0.58 5.17 28.41
CA LYS A 97 -1.43 6.25 28.93
C LYS A 97 -1.74 7.39 27.94
N GLN A 98 -1.89 7.06 26.66
CA GLN A 98 -2.25 8.02 25.61
C GLN A 98 -3.37 7.45 24.73
N THR A 99 -4.31 8.31 24.34
CA THR A 99 -5.47 7.97 23.52
C THR A 99 -5.71 9.05 22.48
N ILE A 100 -6.10 8.65 21.27
CA ILE A 100 -6.55 9.57 20.22
C ILE A 100 -7.99 9.25 19.87
N ARG A 101 -8.81 10.29 19.96
CA ARG A 101 -10.18 10.34 19.47
C ARG A 101 -10.26 11.54 18.54
N ALA A 102 -10.38 11.24 17.27
CA ALA A 102 -10.35 12.24 16.21
C ALA A 102 -11.44 11.92 15.19
N THR A 103 -12.13 12.96 14.75
CA THR A 103 -12.99 13.01 13.58
C THR A 103 -12.17 13.46 12.37
N LEU A 104 -12.26 12.76 11.25
CA LEU A 104 -11.50 13.11 10.04
C LEU A 104 -12.06 14.37 9.35
N PRO A 105 -11.21 15.19 8.69
CA PRO A 105 -11.65 16.29 7.82
C PRO A 105 -12.40 15.81 6.56
N GLU A 106 -13.17 16.70 5.92
CA GLU A 106 -14.13 16.34 4.87
C GLU A 106 -13.52 15.99 3.49
N ASP A 107 -12.28 16.37 3.16
CA ASP A 107 -11.72 16.09 1.82
C ASP A 107 -10.32 15.47 1.91
N VAL A 108 -10.20 14.19 1.52
CA VAL A 108 -8.94 13.45 1.55
C VAL A 108 -8.73 12.67 0.25
N GLU A 109 -7.54 12.81 -0.34
CA GLU A 109 -7.12 12.01 -1.49
C GLU A 109 -6.46 10.70 -1.03
N GLY A 110 -7.17 9.59 -1.22
CA GLY A 110 -6.72 8.25 -0.82
C GLY A 110 -7.76 7.53 0.03
N VAL A 111 -7.55 6.23 0.23
CA VAL A 111 -8.40 5.43 1.11
C VAL A 111 -8.09 5.74 2.56
N CYS A 112 -9.12 6.18 3.28
CA CYS A 112 -9.10 6.50 4.70
C CYS A 112 -10.34 5.92 5.40
N SER A 113 -10.44 6.10 6.72
CA SER A 113 -11.56 5.57 7.50
C SER A 113 -12.92 6.27 7.30
N LYS A 114 -12.94 7.42 6.61
CA LYS A 114 -14.17 8.19 6.35
C LYS A 114 -15.18 7.41 5.51
N ASP A 115 -14.71 6.76 4.44
CA ASP A 115 -15.57 6.10 3.45
C ASP A 115 -16.10 4.73 3.91
N ILE A 116 -15.77 4.32 5.13
CA ILE A 116 -16.23 3.07 5.72
C ILE A 116 -17.51 3.37 6.52
N LEU A 117 -18.66 2.91 6.03
CA LEU A 117 -19.95 3.09 6.72
C LEU A 117 -20.36 1.87 7.55
N GLU A 118 -19.66 0.74 7.37
CA GLU A 118 -20.08 -0.59 7.82
C GLU A 118 -19.45 -1.04 9.15
N SER A 119 -18.68 -0.16 9.80
CA SER A 119 -18.03 -0.42 11.08
C SER A 119 -17.99 0.82 11.96
N ILE A 120 -17.86 0.61 13.27
CA ILE A 120 -17.80 1.68 14.27
C ILE A 120 -16.34 2.12 14.41
N GLU A 121 -16.15 3.40 14.71
CA GLU A 121 -14.82 4.01 14.85
C GLU A 121 -14.07 3.58 16.12
N LEU A 122 -14.71 2.85 17.03
CA LEU A 122 -14.25 2.70 18.41
C LEU A 122 -13.48 1.39 18.63
N GLY A 123 -12.22 1.54 19.00
CA GLY A 123 -11.37 0.48 19.55
C GLY A 123 -11.03 0.72 21.01
N TRP A 124 -10.35 -0.24 21.64
CA TRP A 124 -9.84 -0.10 23.01
C TRP A 124 -8.40 -0.59 23.16
N SER A 125 -7.58 0.18 23.87
CA SER A 125 -6.18 -0.18 24.14
C SER A 125 -5.65 0.45 25.44
N HIS A 126 -5.48 -0.37 26.48
CA HIS A 126 -4.78 0.05 27.69
C HIS A 126 -3.96 -1.09 28.30
N ASN A 127 -4.61 -2.04 28.99
CA ASN A 127 -3.95 -3.13 29.70
C ASN A 127 -4.56 -4.50 29.36
N ALA A 128 -3.75 -5.56 29.36
CA ALA A 128 -4.18 -6.92 29.09
C ALA A 128 -5.29 -7.42 30.04
N THR A 129 -5.35 -6.91 31.27
CA THR A 129 -6.33 -7.36 32.29
C THR A 129 -7.76 -6.91 32.01
N PHE A 130 -7.96 -5.82 31.28
CA PHE A 130 -9.28 -5.20 31.08
C PHE A 130 -9.85 -5.41 29.66
N VAL A 131 -9.10 -6.05 28.75
CA VAL A 131 -9.53 -6.30 27.37
C VAL A 131 -10.91 -6.98 27.32
N GLY A 132 -11.09 -8.07 28.10
CA GLY A 132 -12.36 -8.79 28.15
C GLY A 132 -13.48 -7.95 28.77
N LYS A 133 -13.17 -7.22 29.84
CA LYS A 133 -14.15 -6.43 30.60
C LYS A 133 -14.78 -5.30 29.79
N VAL A 134 -14.04 -4.70 28.86
CA VAL A 134 -14.53 -3.60 28.01
C VAL A 134 -15.23 -4.11 26.74
N THR A 135 -15.08 -5.40 26.40
CA THR A 135 -15.71 -6.02 25.23
C THR A 135 -17.23 -5.74 25.12
N PRO A 136 -18.04 -5.78 26.20
CA PRO A 136 -19.47 -5.48 26.14
C PRO A 136 -19.80 -4.08 25.57
N LEU A 137 -18.95 -3.09 25.85
CA LEU A 137 -19.19 -1.70 25.48
C LEU A 137 -18.94 -1.42 24.00
N ILE A 138 -17.91 -2.07 23.43
CA ILE A 138 -17.39 -1.78 22.09
C ILE A 138 -17.77 -2.83 21.02
N THR A 139 -18.40 -3.93 21.41
CA THR A 139 -18.80 -4.97 20.44
C THR A 139 -19.82 -4.43 19.43
N GLU A 140 -19.54 -4.64 18.14
CA GLU A 140 -20.38 -4.18 17.03
C GLU A 140 -21.51 -5.17 16.75
N PHE A 141 -22.73 -4.66 16.56
CA PHE A 141 -23.88 -5.40 16.05
C PHE A 141 -24.78 -4.50 15.22
N LYS A 142 -25.63 -5.09 14.38
CA LYS A 142 -26.55 -4.39 13.49
C LYS A 142 -27.95 -4.39 14.08
N TRP A 143 -28.52 -3.22 14.29
CA TRP A 143 -29.88 -3.01 14.79
C TRP A 143 -30.60 -1.99 13.90
N GLN A 144 -31.80 -2.33 13.43
CA GLN A 144 -32.62 -1.52 12.52
C GLN A 144 -31.83 -1.06 11.28
N GLY A 145 -31.01 -1.95 10.73
CA GLY A 145 -30.19 -1.65 9.55
C GLY A 145 -28.89 -0.86 9.82
N LYS A 146 -28.67 -0.33 11.03
CA LYS A 146 -27.48 0.45 11.39
C LYS A 146 -26.52 -0.36 12.26
N VAL A 147 -25.21 -0.20 12.03
CA VAL A 147 -24.18 -0.80 12.91
C VAL A 147 -24.03 0.08 14.16
N THR A 148 -24.22 -0.52 15.33
CA THR A 148 -24.20 0.16 16.64
C THR A 148 -23.45 -0.68 17.68
N CYS A 149 -23.09 -0.05 18.79
CA CYS A 149 -22.53 -0.70 19.98
C CYS A 149 -23.25 -0.15 21.22
N LEU A 150 -23.03 -0.80 22.37
CA LEU A 150 -23.69 -0.41 23.61
C LEU A 150 -23.39 1.04 24.01
N ILE A 151 -22.18 1.55 23.77
CA ILE A 151 -21.85 2.97 24.02
C ILE A 151 -22.72 3.90 23.17
N ASN A 152 -22.81 3.67 21.86
CA ASN A 152 -23.58 4.52 20.96
C ASN A 152 -25.08 4.49 21.32
N LEU A 153 -25.59 3.35 21.77
CA LEU A 153 -26.98 3.20 22.22
C LEU A 153 -27.26 3.92 23.53
N LEU A 154 -26.30 3.94 24.45
CA LEU A 154 -26.37 4.70 25.71
C LEU A 154 -26.29 6.21 25.46
N LEU A 155 -25.42 6.65 24.55
CA LEU A 155 -25.28 8.08 24.19
C LEU A 155 -26.52 8.61 23.45
N SER A 156 -27.12 7.80 22.57
CA SER A 156 -28.31 8.18 21.78
C SER A 156 -29.63 8.12 22.56
N GLU A 157 -29.63 7.68 23.83
CA GLU A 157 -30.83 7.52 24.67
C GLU A 157 -31.98 6.76 23.99
N SER A 158 -31.63 5.70 23.26
CA SER A 158 -32.64 4.86 22.63
C SER A 158 -33.59 4.28 23.69
N ALA A 159 -34.84 4.78 23.70
CA ALA A 159 -35.82 4.46 24.76
C ALA A 159 -36.01 2.95 24.95
N PHE A 160 -35.94 2.20 23.85
CA PHE A 160 -36.02 0.74 23.85
C PHE A 160 -34.90 0.07 24.66
N TRP A 161 -33.63 0.41 24.40
CA TRP A 161 -32.49 -0.19 25.11
C TRP A 161 -32.38 0.29 26.56
N VAL A 162 -32.73 1.55 26.82
CA VAL A 162 -32.82 2.06 28.20
C VAL A 162 -33.87 1.28 29.00
N ASN A 163 -35.04 1.00 28.42
CA ASN A 163 -36.06 0.18 29.07
C ASN A 163 -35.55 -1.24 29.34
N LEU A 164 -34.84 -1.86 28.40
CA LEU A 164 -34.22 -3.18 28.62
C LEU A 164 -33.22 -3.17 29.78
N LEU A 165 -32.34 -2.17 29.87
CA LEU A 165 -31.42 -2.03 31.01
C LEU A 165 -32.15 -1.84 32.34
N ILE A 166 -33.28 -1.11 32.34
CA ILE A 166 -34.13 -0.96 33.53
C ILE A 166 -34.74 -2.30 33.93
N THR A 167 -35.21 -3.12 32.97
CA THR A 167 -35.73 -4.47 33.28
C THR A 167 -34.67 -5.42 33.84
N LEU A 168 -33.39 -5.19 33.52
CA LEU A 168 -32.26 -5.92 34.11
C LEU A 168 -31.88 -5.41 35.52
N GLY A 169 -32.60 -4.42 36.05
CA GLY A 169 -32.50 -3.99 37.44
C GLY A 169 -31.62 -2.76 37.67
N VAL A 170 -31.43 -1.93 36.65
CA VAL A 170 -30.67 -0.67 36.73
C VAL A 170 -31.64 0.52 36.84
N SER A 171 -31.26 1.55 37.62
CA SER A 171 -32.10 2.75 37.75
C SER A 171 -31.93 3.72 36.58
N LYS A 172 -32.99 4.45 36.21
CA LYS A 172 -32.91 5.51 35.19
C LYS A 172 -31.88 6.60 35.54
N ARG A 173 -31.73 6.91 36.84
CA ARG A 173 -30.72 7.87 37.33
C ARG A 173 -29.29 7.42 37.01
N TRP A 174 -29.03 6.12 37.15
CA TRP A 174 -27.72 5.54 36.83
C TRP A 174 -27.42 5.61 35.34
N VAL A 175 -28.40 5.35 34.48
CA VAL A 175 -28.24 5.43 33.01
C VAL A 175 -27.87 6.86 32.61
N ASN A 176 -28.58 7.86 33.15
CA ASN A 176 -28.30 9.26 32.88
C ASN A 176 -26.88 9.68 33.34
N ARG A 177 -26.46 9.22 34.53
CA ARG A 177 -25.09 9.48 35.03
C ARG A 177 -24.03 8.86 34.11
N THR A 178 -24.24 7.62 33.70
CA THR A 178 -23.32 6.89 32.81
C THR A 178 -23.24 7.57 31.44
N LYS A 179 -24.37 8.06 30.92
CA LYS A 179 -24.39 8.84 29.67
C LYS A 179 -23.51 10.08 29.77
N ILE A 180 -23.66 10.89 30.82
CA ILE A 180 -22.86 12.11 31.01
C ILE A 180 -21.36 11.75 31.02
N GLN A 181 -21.00 10.74 31.80
CA GLN A 181 -19.62 10.27 31.88
C GLN A 181 -19.08 9.76 30.53
N LEU A 182 -19.88 9.01 29.77
CA LEU A 182 -19.48 8.54 28.44
C LEU A 182 -19.42 9.66 27.40
N ALA A 183 -20.27 10.68 27.50
CA ALA A 183 -20.25 11.83 26.60
C ALA A 183 -18.94 12.61 26.75
N ASP A 184 -18.49 12.83 27.99
CA ASP A 184 -17.20 13.47 28.28
C ASP A 184 -16.03 12.62 27.78
N ILE A 185 -16.09 11.31 27.97
CA ILE A 185 -15.04 10.37 27.55
C ILE A 185 -14.93 10.24 26.03
N THR A 186 -16.06 10.26 25.31
CA THR A 186 -16.08 10.02 23.86
C THR A 186 -15.80 11.27 23.02
N ALA A 187 -15.61 12.42 23.66
CA ALA A 187 -15.21 13.65 22.99
C ALA A 187 -13.84 13.53 22.30
N ASN A 188 -13.63 14.37 21.28
CA ASN A 188 -12.34 14.47 20.58
C ASN A 188 -11.23 14.82 21.57
N SER A 189 -10.15 14.04 21.55
CA SER A 189 -9.04 14.17 22.49
C SER A 189 -7.73 13.77 21.83
N PHE A 190 -6.70 14.57 22.09
CA PHE A 190 -5.33 14.29 21.66
C PHE A 190 -4.38 14.42 22.85
N PRO A 191 -3.33 13.59 22.95
CA PRO A 191 -2.31 13.73 23.98
C PRO A 191 -1.62 15.10 23.94
N GLU A 192 -1.16 15.60 25.09
CA GLU A 192 -0.37 16.84 25.19
C GLU A 192 1.14 16.62 24.98
N GLU A 193 1.60 15.37 25.12
CA GLU A 193 2.99 14.97 24.93
C GLU A 193 3.07 13.85 23.89
N VAL A 194 4.13 13.80 23.10
CA VAL A 194 4.42 12.67 22.20
C VAL A 194 5.25 11.64 22.95
N ASP A 195 4.73 10.41 23.06
CA ASP A 195 5.49 9.31 23.69
C ASP A 195 6.78 9.03 22.90
N ARG A 196 7.89 8.79 23.62
CA ARG A 196 9.20 8.44 23.07
C ARG A 196 9.21 7.22 22.12
N TYR A 197 8.24 6.32 22.25
CA TYR A 197 8.11 5.12 21.42
C TYR A 197 7.26 5.37 20.16
N SER A 198 6.61 6.53 20.05
CA SER A 198 5.85 6.91 18.87
C SER A 198 6.79 7.35 17.73
N PRO A 199 6.63 6.81 16.51
CA PRO A 199 7.45 7.22 15.38
C PRO A 199 7.11 8.65 14.98
N GLN A 200 8.13 9.47 14.72
CA GLN A 200 7.97 10.85 14.27
C GLN A 200 8.69 11.05 12.93
N LEU A 201 7.98 11.63 11.97
CA LEU A 201 8.49 12.00 10.65
C LEU A 201 8.49 13.51 10.53
N ARG A 202 9.45 14.09 9.81
CA ARG A 202 9.57 15.54 9.65
C ARG A 202 9.35 15.92 8.20
N PHE A 203 8.38 16.80 7.96
CA PHE A 203 8.05 17.33 6.64
C PHE A 203 8.22 18.84 6.60
N TYR A 204 8.58 19.37 5.45
CA TYR A 204 8.66 20.81 5.21
C TYR A 204 7.34 21.32 4.63
N ASN A 205 6.76 22.34 5.27
CA ASN A 205 5.59 23.09 4.84
C ASN A 205 5.95 24.59 4.68
N GLN A 206 5.01 25.40 4.18
CA GLN A 206 5.16 26.85 4.03
C GLN A 206 5.52 27.55 5.35
N ARG A 207 4.99 27.05 6.47
CA ARG A 207 5.23 27.57 7.83
C ARG A 207 6.50 27.03 8.50
N GLY A 208 7.31 26.24 7.79
CA GLY A 208 8.50 25.58 8.33
C GLY A 208 8.35 24.06 8.48
N TYR A 209 9.15 23.45 9.35
CA TYR A 209 9.14 22.00 9.55
C TYR A 209 8.08 21.57 10.56
N VAL A 210 7.20 20.65 10.13
CA VAL A 210 6.19 20.01 10.98
C VAL A 210 6.60 18.57 11.26
N SER A 211 6.50 18.17 12.52
CA SER A 211 6.64 16.78 12.95
C SER A 211 5.29 16.07 12.88
N VAL A 212 5.26 14.90 12.27
CA VAL A 212 4.05 14.12 12.04
C VAL A 212 4.23 12.75 12.67
N THR A 213 3.30 12.37 13.55
CA THR A 213 3.25 11.01 14.12
C THR A 213 2.16 10.20 13.43
N PRO A 214 2.52 9.23 12.56
CA PRO A 214 1.54 8.39 11.91
C PRO A 214 0.92 7.41 12.91
N VAL A 215 -0.41 7.39 12.96
CA VAL A 215 -1.19 6.52 13.84
C VAL A 215 -2.08 5.58 13.03
N THR A 216 -2.39 4.43 13.62
CA THR A 216 -3.20 3.41 12.95
C THR A 216 -4.67 3.64 13.27
N ASN A 217 -5.48 3.82 12.24
CA ASN A 217 -6.92 3.93 12.39
C ASN A 217 -7.53 2.55 12.68
N HIS A 218 -8.35 2.48 13.73
CA HIS A 218 -8.96 1.25 14.19
C HIS A 218 -9.96 0.69 13.17
N LYS A 219 -10.83 1.56 12.67
CA LYS A 219 -11.92 1.23 11.74
C LYS A 219 -11.37 0.69 10.44
N LEU A 220 -10.40 1.39 9.85
CA LEU A 220 -9.75 0.95 8.62
C LEU A 220 -9.03 -0.40 8.81
N LEU A 221 -8.33 -0.59 9.94
CA LEU A 221 -7.67 -1.88 10.22
C LEU A 221 -8.68 -3.02 10.34
N SER A 222 -9.79 -2.79 11.06
CA SER A 222 -10.87 -3.76 11.26
C SER A 222 -11.51 -4.18 9.94
N GLU A 223 -11.82 -3.19 9.09
CA GLU A 223 -12.41 -3.42 7.77
C GLU A 223 -11.49 -4.22 6.84
N ILE A 224 -10.19 -3.92 6.85
CA ILE A 224 -9.20 -4.72 6.11
C ILE A 224 -9.19 -6.17 6.64
N GLN A 225 -9.36 -6.40 7.94
CA GLN A 225 -9.46 -7.77 8.46
C GLN A 225 -10.70 -8.49 7.94
N LYS A 226 -11.87 -7.84 7.93
CA LYS A 226 -13.13 -8.39 7.41
C LYS A 226 -12.97 -8.81 5.95
N ARG A 227 -12.43 -7.92 5.11
CA ARG A 227 -12.23 -8.19 3.67
C ARG A 227 -11.14 -9.22 3.37
N CYS A 228 -10.06 -9.25 4.16
CA CYS A 228 -9.06 -10.31 4.09
C CYS A 228 -9.65 -11.68 4.49
N PHE A 229 -10.55 -11.71 5.47
CA PHE A 229 -11.26 -12.93 5.88
C PHE A 229 -12.17 -13.43 4.75
N ASN A 230 -12.87 -12.52 4.06
CA ASN A 230 -13.70 -12.80 2.89
C ASN A 230 -12.90 -13.09 1.60
N LYS A 231 -11.56 -13.03 1.65
CA LYS A 231 -10.63 -13.27 0.52
C LYS A 231 -10.75 -12.29 -0.65
N GLU A 232 -11.28 -11.09 -0.42
CA GLU A 232 -11.34 -10.02 -1.43
C GLU A 232 -9.95 -9.50 -1.79
N PHE A 233 -9.03 -9.48 -0.82
CA PHE A 233 -7.67 -9.01 -1.02
C PHE A 233 -6.62 -10.11 -0.85
N ARG A 234 -5.49 -9.94 -1.54
CA ARG A 234 -4.27 -10.70 -1.28
C ARG A 234 -3.66 -10.22 0.05
N CYS A 235 -3.76 -11.04 1.09
CA CYS A 235 -3.28 -10.67 2.43
C CYS A 235 -2.22 -11.63 2.96
N ARG A 236 -1.37 -11.14 3.86
CA ARG A 236 -0.46 -11.94 4.69
C ARG A 236 -0.64 -11.60 6.16
N LYS A 237 -0.32 -12.55 7.04
CA LYS A 237 -0.44 -12.37 8.49
C LYS A 237 0.88 -11.94 9.10
N VAL A 238 0.85 -10.87 9.89
CA VAL A 238 1.95 -10.39 10.72
C VAL A 238 1.69 -10.79 12.15
N LYS A 239 2.67 -11.42 12.80
CA LYS A 239 2.56 -11.86 14.19
C LYS A 239 3.05 -10.76 15.14
N HIS A 240 2.14 -10.31 15.99
CA HIS A 240 2.40 -9.39 17.10
C HIS A 240 2.42 -10.18 18.42
N PRO A 241 3.57 -10.25 19.11
CA PRO A 241 3.63 -10.83 20.44
C PRO A 241 2.86 -9.95 21.43
N ARG A 242 2.29 -10.55 22.48
CA ARG A 242 1.51 -9.84 23.53
C ARG A 242 0.33 -9.02 22.97
N ALA A 243 -0.47 -9.64 22.11
CA ALA A 243 -1.68 -9.07 21.51
C ALA A 243 -2.61 -8.35 22.52
N THR A 244 -2.74 -8.91 23.72
CA THR A 244 -3.54 -8.35 24.83
C THR A 244 -3.11 -6.96 25.28
N CYS A 245 -1.84 -6.60 25.11
CA CYS A 245 -1.35 -5.26 25.43
C CYS A 245 -1.56 -4.25 24.29
N ALA A 246 -1.70 -4.74 23.06
CA ALA A 246 -1.83 -3.89 21.87
C ALA A 246 -3.26 -3.37 21.67
N GLY A 247 -4.27 -4.14 22.09
CA GLY A 247 -5.68 -3.72 22.08
C GLY A 247 -6.66 -4.84 21.75
N HIS A 248 -7.95 -4.49 21.78
CA HIS A 248 -9.07 -5.43 21.63
C HIS A 248 -9.07 -6.20 20.28
N LEU A 249 -8.93 -5.48 19.16
CA LEU A 249 -8.93 -6.09 17.81
C LEU A 249 -7.80 -7.11 17.64
N ILE A 250 -6.57 -6.72 18.02
CA ILE A 250 -5.38 -7.56 17.87
C ILE A 250 -5.48 -8.80 18.77
N THR A 251 -6.05 -8.65 19.97
CA THR A 251 -6.35 -9.76 20.89
C THR A 251 -7.34 -10.74 20.27
N SER A 252 -8.41 -10.24 19.66
CA SER A 252 -9.43 -11.06 19.00
C SER A 252 -8.87 -11.90 17.83
N LEU A 253 -7.83 -11.38 17.17
CA LEU A 253 -7.09 -12.07 16.09
C LEU A 253 -6.02 -13.05 16.62
N GLY A 254 -5.83 -13.16 17.93
CA GLY A 254 -4.76 -13.97 18.52
C GLY A 254 -3.36 -13.45 18.21
N GLY A 255 -3.23 -12.15 17.90
CA GLY A 255 -1.97 -11.52 17.51
C GLY A 255 -1.57 -11.68 16.05
N TYR A 256 -2.40 -12.30 15.20
CA TYR A 256 -2.13 -12.42 13.76
C TYR A 256 -2.95 -11.41 12.97
N VAL A 257 -2.34 -10.28 12.65
CA VAL A 257 -2.99 -9.20 11.89
C VAL A 257 -2.78 -9.42 10.40
N SER A 258 -3.85 -9.42 9.62
CA SER A 258 -3.78 -9.52 8.16
C SER A 258 -3.49 -8.16 7.54
N VAL A 259 -2.52 -8.10 6.64
CA VAL A 259 -2.13 -6.89 5.91
C VAL A 259 -2.11 -7.18 4.41
N LEU A 260 -2.39 -6.17 3.59
CA LEU A 260 -2.39 -6.25 2.14
C LEU A 260 -0.99 -6.61 1.64
N ALA A 261 -0.84 -7.70 0.90
CA ALA A 261 0.46 -8.26 0.51
C ALA A 261 0.69 -8.09 -1.00
N TYR A 262 1.30 -6.98 -1.37
CA TYR A 262 1.56 -6.60 -2.75
C TYR A 262 3.04 -6.25 -2.93
N TYR A 263 3.61 -6.62 -4.07
CA TYR A 263 5.04 -6.44 -4.34
C TYR A 263 5.22 -5.79 -5.72
N PRO A 264 6.33 -5.07 -5.93
CA PRO A 264 6.82 -4.77 -7.27
C PRO A 264 7.07 -6.08 -8.01
N ASP A 265 6.94 -6.08 -9.34
CA ASP A 265 7.15 -7.29 -10.12
C ASP A 265 8.56 -7.86 -9.88
N ARG A 266 8.61 -9.14 -9.48
CA ARG A 266 9.84 -9.81 -9.05
C ARG A 266 10.70 -10.16 -10.26
N GLY A 267 11.50 -9.21 -10.72
CA GLY A 267 12.55 -9.47 -11.71
C GLY A 267 13.70 -10.26 -11.09
N PHE A 268 14.13 -11.35 -11.73
CA PHE A 268 15.48 -11.88 -11.47
C PHE A 268 16.49 -11.00 -12.21
N ASN A 269 17.52 -10.57 -11.50
CA ASN A 269 18.61 -9.72 -11.97
C ASN A 269 19.42 -10.46 -13.05
N ARG A 270 19.04 -10.31 -14.32
CA ARG A 270 19.90 -10.68 -15.45
C ARG A 270 20.47 -9.39 -16.03
N ASN A 271 21.78 -9.34 -16.20
CA ASN A 271 22.40 -8.24 -16.94
C ASN A 271 21.88 -8.26 -18.39
N ILE A 272 21.76 -7.09 -19.02
CA ILE A 272 21.33 -6.96 -20.44
C ILE A 272 22.17 -7.86 -21.35
N ASN A 273 23.48 -7.97 -21.10
CA ASN A 273 24.36 -8.88 -21.83
C ASN A 273 23.95 -10.34 -21.66
N GLN A 274 23.54 -10.79 -20.47
CA GLN A 274 23.02 -12.16 -20.26
C GLN A 274 21.62 -12.37 -20.85
N TYR A 275 20.82 -11.31 -21.02
CA TYR A 275 19.53 -11.36 -21.72
C TYR A 275 19.70 -11.48 -23.25
N ILE A 276 20.80 -10.93 -23.77
CA ILE A 276 21.21 -11.01 -25.18
C ILE A 276 22.02 -12.29 -25.47
N ASP A 277 22.88 -12.70 -24.53
CA ASP A 277 23.79 -13.86 -24.59
C ASP A 277 23.14 -15.19 -24.17
N ASP A 278 21.82 -15.25 -23.97
CA ASP A 278 21.06 -16.51 -24.07
C ASP A 278 21.14 -17.00 -25.55
N LYS A 279 22.36 -17.33 -26.01
CA LYS A 279 22.77 -17.83 -27.34
C LYS A 279 22.18 -19.21 -27.63
N THR A 280 21.42 -19.78 -26.71
CA THR A 280 20.83 -21.11 -26.80
C THR A 280 19.40 -21.11 -27.34
N ASP A 281 18.68 -19.99 -27.30
CA ASP A 281 17.36 -19.90 -27.93
C ASP A 281 17.51 -19.35 -29.34
N SER A 282 17.39 -20.23 -30.34
CA SER A 282 17.30 -19.93 -31.78
C SER A 282 16.17 -18.95 -32.16
N ASN A 283 15.36 -18.52 -31.19
CA ASN A 283 14.27 -17.56 -31.34
C ASN A 283 14.69 -16.14 -30.88
N PHE A 284 14.80 -15.25 -31.86
CA PHE A 284 15.02 -13.81 -31.66
C PHE A 284 13.78 -13.06 -31.11
N PHE A 285 12.63 -13.74 -31.05
CA PHE A 285 11.37 -13.24 -30.48
C PHE A 285 11.04 -13.97 -29.18
N ASN A 286 10.46 -13.26 -28.20
CA ASN A 286 10.21 -13.83 -26.88
C ASN A 286 8.84 -14.53 -26.82
N SER A 287 8.81 -15.82 -27.17
CA SER A 287 7.60 -16.64 -27.19
C SER A 287 6.95 -16.83 -25.81
N LYS A 288 7.68 -16.60 -24.70
CA LYS A 288 7.14 -16.76 -23.33
C LYS A 288 5.98 -15.80 -23.06
N TYR A 289 5.97 -14.62 -23.67
CA TYR A 289 4.88 -13.66 -23.51
C TYR A 289 3.58 -14.10 -24.18
N LEU A 290 3.65 -14.96 -25.20
CA LEU A 290 2.48 -15.52 -25.88
C LEU A 290 1.73 -16.54 -25.00
N ASN A 291 2.38 -17.05 -23.94
CA ASN A 291 1.77 -17.94 -22.95
C ASN A 291 1.32 -17.19 -21.68
N ASN A 292 1.33 -15.85 -21.68
CA ASN A 292 0.87 -15.08 -20.54
C ASN A 292 -0.66 -15.22 -20.39
N HIS A 293 -1.14 -15.48 -19.17
CA HIS A 293 -2.56 -15.58 -18.86
C HIS A 293 -3.36 -14.38 -19.37
N ASN A 294 -2.85 -13.16 -19.20
CA ASN A 294 -3.52 -11.93 -19.63
C ASN A 294 -3.70 -11.84 -21.15
N PHE A 295 -2.76 -12.43 -21.89
CA PHE A 295 -2.84 -12.48 -23.34
C PHE A 295 -3.87 -13.52 -23.77
N LEU A 296 -3.88 -14.70 -23.13
CA LEU A 296 -4.88 -15.75 -23.37
C LEU A 296 -6.30 -15.26 -23.07
N GLU A 297 -6.50 -14.56 -21.95
CA GLU A 297 -7.78 -13.98 -21.56
C GLU A 297 -8.24 -12.91 -22.55
N ALA A 298 -7.33 -12.03 -23.00
CA ALA A 298 -7.65 -11.04 -24.02
C ALA A 298 -7.99 -11.65 -25.38
N LEU A 299 -7.31 -12.75 -25.77
CA LEU A 299 -7.69 -13.53 -26.95
C LEU A 299 -9.06 -14.19 -26.77
N GLY A 300 -9.33 -14.74 -25.59
CA GLY A 300 -10.62 -15.31 -25.21
C GLY A 300 -11.77 -14.30 -25.31
N GLU A 301 -11.59 -13.10 -24.78
CA GLU A 301 -12.56 -11.99 -24.87
C GLU A 301 -12.91 -11.64 -26.33
N LEU A 302 -11.92 -11.64 -27.24
CA LEU A 302 -12.16 -11.36 -28.66
C LEU A 302 -12.82 -12.54 -29.41
N VAL A 303 -12.54 -13.78 -29.02
CA VAL A 303 -13.05 -14.98 -29.71
C VAL A 303 -14.45 -15.36 -29.21
N PHE A 304 -14.58 -15.49 -27.90
CA PHE A 304 -15.77 -16.03 -27.23
C PHE A 304 -16.77 -14.94 -26.85
N SER A 305 -16.36 -13.66 -26.78
CA SER A 305 -17.22 -12.49 -26.50
C SER A 305 -18.28 -12.77 -25.41
N PRO A 306 -17.87 -12.89 -24.14
CA PRO A 306 -18.79 -13.22 -23.05
C PRO A 306 -19.98 -12.25 -23.03
N LYS A 307 -21.19 -12.79 -22.80
CA LYS A 307 -22.41 -11.97 -22.69
C LYS A 307 -22.25 -11.02 -21.49
N ARG A 308 -22.18 -9.72 -21.76
CA ARG A 308 -22.21 -8.67 -20.74
C ARG A 308 -23.55 -7.93 -20.82
N GLU A 309 -23.98 -7.37 -19.70
CA GLU A 309 -25.29 -6.73 -19.54
C GLU A 309 -25.53 -5.54 -20.49
N THR A 310 -24.47 -4.85 -20.95
CA THR A 310 -24.61 -3.70 -21.86
C THR A 310 -23.60 -3.68 -23.00
N LEU A 311 -24.01 -3.09 -24.13
CA LEU A 311 -23.15 -2.83 -25.30
C LEU A 311 -21.96 -1.89 -24.98
N LYS A 312 -22.10 -1.04 -23.97
CA LYS A 312 -21.02 -0.13 -23.52
C LYS A 312 -19.92 -0.93 -22.83
N LEU A 313 -20.28 -1.85 -21.93
CA LEU A 313 -19.32 -2.70 -21.22
C LEU A 313 -18.61 -3.67 -22.16
N THR A 314 -19.29 -4.23 -23.16
CA THR A 314 -18.64 -5.07 -24.18
C THR A 314 -17.63 -4.30 -25.02
N ARG A 315 -17.94 -3.04 -25.39
CA ARG A 315 -16.98 -2.16 -26.09
C ARG A 315 -15.75 -1.84 -25.23
N ILE A 316 -15.94 -1.50 -23.95
CA ILE A 316 -14.84 -1.21 -23.03
C ILE A 316 -13.91 -2.42 -22.88
N ALA A 317 -14.50 -3.61 -22.70
CA ALA A 317 -13.76 -4.87 -22.61
C ALA A 317 -12.95 -5.18 -23.87
N ARG A 318 -13.57 -5.02 -25.04
CA ARG A 318 -12.90 -5.25 -26.33
C ARG A 318 -11.72 -4.29 -26.51
N VAL A 319 -11.87 -3.02 -26.11
CA VAL A 319 -10.78 -2.04 -26.15
C VAL A 319 -9.65 -2.43 -25.19
N ALA A 320 -9.98 -2.88 -23.98
CA ALA A 320 -9.01 -3.37 -23.01
C ALA A 320 -8.26 -4.61 -23.53
N ALA A 321 -8.96 -5.58 -24.13
CA ALA A 321 -8.38 -6.77 -24.74
C ALA A 321 -7.42 -6.42 -25.89
N ILE A 322 -7.80 -5.51 -26.78
CA ILE A 322 -6.93 -5.03 -27.87
C ILE A 322 -5.67 -4.33 -27.31
N LYS A 323 -5.81 -3.54 -26.24
CA LYS A 323 -4.66 -2.91 -25.57
C LYS A 323 -3.71 -3.97 -24.98
N SER A 324 -4.24 -4.99 -24.30
CA SER A 324 -3.46 -6.11 -23.75
C SER A 324 -2.73 -6.91 -24.85
N ILE A 325 -3.40 -7.21 -25.96
CA ILE A 325 -2.79 -7.88 -27.12
C ILE A 325 -1.65 -7.03 -27.69
N ARG A 326 -1.88 -5.73 -27.91
CA ARG A 326 -0.85 -4.81 -28.41
C ARG A 326 0.37 -4.78 -27.49
N GLN A 327 0.16 -4.71 -26.18
CA GLN A 327 1.21 -4.70 -25.17
C GLN A 327 2.05 -6.00 -25.24
N THR A 328 1.39 -7.15 -25.32
CA THR A 328 2.03 -8.46 -25.42
C THR A 328 2.82 -8.63 -26.71
N LEU A 329 2.26 -8.20 -27.85
CA LEU A 329 2.95 -8.22 -29.15
C LEU A 329 4.21 -7.35 -29.13
N TYR A 330 4.17 -6.24 -28.40
CA TYR A 330 5.34 -5.40 -28.25
C TYR A 330 6.40 -6.04 -27.35
N TRP A 331 6.00 -6.71 -26.27
CA TRP A 331 6.91 -7.51 -25.43
C TRP A 331 7.55 -8.67 -26.20
N TRP A 332 6.80 -9.30 -27.11
CA TRP A 332 7.30 -10.33 -28.03
C TRP A 332 8.39 -9.79 -28.97
N LEU A 333 8.21 -8.57 -29.49
CA LEU A 333 9.18 -7.86 -30.36
C LEU A 333 10.37 -7.23 -29.61
N ALA A 334 10.31 -7.11 -28.28
CA ALA A 334 11.28 -6.36 -27.49
C ALA A 334 12.71 -6.92 -27.58
N LYS A 335 12.87 -8.24 -27.50
CA LYS A 335 14.18 -8.91 -27.64
C LYS A 335 14.86 -8.53 -28.96
N ALA A 336 14.08 -8.46 -30.04
CA ALA A 336 14.58 -8.10 -31.36
C ALA A 336 14.99 -6.61 -31.47
N THR A 337 14.25 -5.71 -30.82
CA THR A 337 14.65 -4.29 -30.76
C THR A 337 15.90 -4.06 -29.93
N ASP A 338 16.09 -4.84 -28.86
CA ASP A 338 17.23 -4.73 -27.96
C ASP A 338 18.53 -5.18 -28.66
N TYR A 339 18.44 -6.24 -29.47
CA TYR A 339 19.57 -6.74 -30.26
C TYR A 339 20.09 -5.71 -31.28
N LYS A 340 19.20 -4.95 -31.95
CA LYS A 340 19.57 -3.91 -32.95
C LYS A 340 20.58 -2.89 -32.43
N LYS A 341 20.50 -2.53 -31.15
CA LYS A 341 21.24 -1.41 -30.57
C LYS A 341 22.52 -1.84 -29.84
N HIS A 342 22.65 -3.11 -29.45
CA HIS A 342 23.80 -3.63 -28.71
C HIS A 342 24.76 -4.49 -29.53
N ALA A 343 24.26 -5.20 -30.55
CA ALA A 343 25.14 -5.91 -31.47
C ALA A 343 25.70 -4.89 -32.46
N ASN A 344 27.01 -4.61 -32.39
CA ASN A 344 27.75 -4.38 -33.64
C ASN A 344 27.36 -5.55 -34.54
N ILE A 345 26.74 -5.28 -35.68
CA ILE A 345 26.19 -6.29 -36.58
C ILE A 345 27.34 -7.20 -37.00
N SER A 346 27.64 -8.24 -36.22
CA SER A 346 28.52 -9.31 -36.65
C SER A 346 27.69 -10.16 -37.59
N SER A 347 28.28 -10.42 -38.75
CA SER A 347 27.73 -11.09 -39.91
C SER A 347 27.19 -12.51 -39.66
N ASP A 348 27.41 -13.06 -38.46
CA ASP A 348 27.21 -14.49 -38.16
C ASP A 348 25.86 -14.80 -37.50
N VAL A 349 24.83 -14.00 -37.80
CA VAL A 349 23.45 -14.41 -37.48
C VAL A 349 23.01 -15.42 -38.54
N SER A 350 22.83 -16.67 -38.10
CA SER A 350 22.49 -17.87 -38.90
C SER A 350 21.34 -17.66 -39.89
N SER A 351 21.28 -18.54 -40.89
CA SER A 351 20.32 -18.57 -42.01
C SER A 351 18.83 -18.49 -41.63
N ASN A 352 18.47 -18.74 -40.36
CA ASN A 352 17.11 -18.56 -39.83
C ASN A 352 16.75 -17.09 -39.50
N ALA A 353 17.66 -16.15 -39.68
CA ALA A 353 17.47 -14.74 -39.35
C ALA A 353 17.03 -13.85 -40.53
N LYS A 354 16.47 -14.39 -41.63
CA LYS A 354 16.01 -13.54 -42.76
C LYS A 354 14.95 -12.52 -42.35
N LEU A 355 13.88 -12.98 -41.68
CA LEU A 355 12.81 -12.09 -41.17
C LEU A 355 13.35 -11.11 -40.11
N PHE A 356 14.26 -11.59 -39.26
CA PHE A 356 14.90 -10.78 -38.24
C PHE A 356 15.77 -9.67 -38.86
N LYS A 357 16.61 -9.99 -39.84
CA LYS A 357 17.42 -9.03 -40.62
C LYS A 357 16.52 -8.03 -41.37
N ARG A 358 15.41 -8.47 -41.98
CA ARG A 358 14.41 -7.59 -42.64
C ARG A 358 13.71 -6.66 -41.65
N TYR A 359 13.39 -7.14 -40.45
CA TYR A 359 12.84 -6.29 -39.40
C TYR A 359 13.84 -5.25 -38.86
N LEU A 360 15.14 -5.57 -38.85
CA LEU A 360 16.22 -4.66 -38.42
C LEU A 360 16.53 -3.58 -39.48
N ASN A 361 16.59 -3.98 -40.75
CA ASN A 361 16.88 -3.14 -41.91
C ASN A 361 15.57 -2.48 -42.39
N GLN A 362 15.20 -1.35 -41.78
CA GLN A 362 13.93 -0.65 -41.97
C GLN A 362 13.79 0.06 -43.34
N GLY A 363 14.08 -0.62 -44.44
CA GLY A 363 13.94 -0.11 -45.81
C GLY A 363 12.73 -0.64 -46.57
N GLU A 364 12.01 -1.64 -46.06
CA GLU A 364 10.95 -2.35 -46.81
C GLU A 364 9.52 -2.01 -46.37
N SER A 365 8.55 -2.39 -47.20
CA SER A 365 7.14 -2.08 -47.02
C SER A 365 6.62 -2.60 -45.65
N LYS A 366 6.20 -1.66 -44.78
CA LYS A 366 5.75 -1.97 -43.40
C LYS A 366 4.57 -2.95 -43.34
N ASN A 367 3.84 -3.13 -44.44
CA ASN A 367 2.66 -3.99 -44.52
C ASN A 367 3.00 -5.47 -44.80
N GLU A 368 4.04 -5.75 -45.57
CA GLU A 368 4.53 -7.12 -45.83
C GLU A 368 5.16 -7.69 -44.57
N LEU A 369 6.03 -6.93 -43.91
CA LEU A 369 6.62 -7.29 -42.62
C LEU A 369 5.56 -7.59 -41.56
N ALA A 370 4.48 -6.81 -41.50
CA ALA A 370 3.38 -7.06 -40.58
C ALA A 370 2.65 -8.39 -40.88
N SER A 371 2.56 -8.80 -42.14
CA SER A 371 1.91 -10.04 -42.55
C SER A 371 2.77 -11.25 -42.20
N GLU A 372 4.07 -11.18 -42.46
CA GLU A 372 5.02 -12.24 -42.13
C GLU A 372 5.18 -12.43 -40.62
N LEU A 373 5.24 -11.33 -39.85
CA LEU A 373 5.23 -11.39 -38.38
C LEU A 373 3.92 -11.98 -37.83
N SER A 374 2.78 -11.68 -38.47
CA SER A 374 1.48 -12.26 -38.08
C SER A 374 1.45 -13.77 -38.28
N ASN A 375 2.02 -14.27 -39.38
CA ASN A 375 2.12 -15.71 -39.64
C ASN A 375 3.00 -16.39 -38.59
N LEU A 376 4.16 -15.83 -38.29
CA LEU A 376 5.06 -16.35 -37.26
C LEU A 376 4.43 -16.42 -35.86
N ILE A 377 3.61 -15.43 -35.48
CA ILE A 377 2.86 -15.49 -34.21
C ILE A 377 1.87 -16.64 -34.25
N HIS A 378 1.10 -16.80 -35.32
CA HIS A 378 0.13 -17.89 -35.41
C HIS A 378 0.80 -19.28 -35.44
N GLU A 379 1.97 -19.42 -36.05
CA GLU A 379 2.80 -20.62 -35.96
C GLU A 379 3.24 -20.90 -34.51
N GLN A 380 3.72 -19.87 -33.81
CA GLN A 380 4.12 -20.01 -32.39
C GLN A 380 2.92 -20.32 -31.47
N LEU A 381 1.73 -19.79 -31.76
CA LEU A 381 0.50 -20.14 -31.06
C LEU A 381 0.06 -21.58 -31.35
N ALA A 382 0.31 -22.10 -32.56
CA ALA A 382 -0.03 -23.48 -32.92
C ALA A 382 0.86 -24.51 -32.19
N GLN A 383 2.09 -24.13 -31.86
CA GLN A 383 3.07 -25.01 -31.21
C GLN A 383 2.81 -25.26 -29.72
N ALA A 384 2.14 -24.35 -29.01
CA ALA A 384 1.89 -24.48 -27.58
C ALA A 384 0.47 -24.99 -27.27
N ASN A 385 0.36 -25.98 -26.36
CA ASN A 385 -0.90 -26.68 -26.06
C ASN A 385 -2.02 -25.73 -25.59
N GLN A 386 -1.70 -24.70 -24.81
CA GLN A 386 -2.67 -23.73 -24.27
C GLN A 386 -3.15 -22.69 -25.29
N THR A 387 -2.33 -22.39 -26.29
CA THR A 387 -2.57 -21.33 -27.30
C THR A 387 -3.09 -21.87 -28.63
N LYS A 388 -3.02 -23.19 -28.85
CA LYS A 388 -3.41 -23.86 -30.11
C LYS A 388 -4.82 -23.50 -30.58
N GLN A 389 -5.77 -23.36 -29.66
CA GLN A 389 -7.16 -22.97 -29.96
C GLN A 389 -7.31 -21.57 -30.58
N PHE A 390 -6.31 -20.69 -30.40
CA PHE A 390 -6.31 -19.32 -30.92
C PHE A 390 -5.50 -19.18 -32.22
N ALA A 391 -4.72 -20.19 -32.60
CA ALA A 391 -3.91 -20.17 -33.82
C ALA A 391 -4.83 -20.12 -35.06
N TYR A 392 -4.53 -19.23 -36.00
CA TYR A 392 -5.28 -19.01 -37.25
C TYR A 392 -6.80 -18.82 -37.09
N HIS A 393 -7.28 -18.41 -35.91
CA HIS A 393 -8.70 -18.16 -35.72
C HIS A 393 -9.16 -16.94 -36.55
N SER A 394 -10.24 -17.08 -37.33
CA SER A 394 -10.73 -16.07 -38.29
C SER A 394 -10.94 -14.68 -37.66
N LYS A 395 -11.48 -14.64 -36.44
CA LYS A 395 -11.67 -13.41 -35.66
C LYS A 395 -10.37 -12.73 -35.18
N LEU A 396 -9.23 -13.43 -35.12
CA LEU A 396 -7.97 -12.93 -34.53
C LEU A 396 -6.92 -12.52 -35.57
N ILE A 397 -6.93 -13.10 -36.77
CA ILE A 397 -5.96 -12.81 -37.84
C ILE A 397 -5.92 -11.31 -38.17
N SER A 398 -7.09 -10.71 -38.46
CA SER A 398 -7.16 -9.27 -38.80
C SER A 398 -6.77 -8.37 -37.62
N PRO A 399 -7.28 -8.56 -36.39
CA PRO A 399 -6.86 -7.76 -35.23
C PRO A 399 -5.36 -7.79 -34.95
N ILE A 400 -4.72 -8.97 -34.96
CA ILE A 400 -3.28 -9.11 -34.68
C ILE A 400 -2.46 -8.38 -35.76
N LYS A 401 -2.77 -8.61 -37.04
CA LYS A 401 -2.11 -7.92 -38.16
C LYS A 401 -2.25 -6.39 -38.05
N ARG A 402 -3.44 -5.88 -37.73
CA ARG A 402 -3.65 -4.43 -37.52
C ARG A 402 -2.84 -3.88 -36.36
N GLN A 403 -2.71 -4.63 -35.25
CA GLN A 403 -1.87 -4.20 -34.13
C GLN A 403 -0.38 -4.19 -34.50
N LEU A 404 0.10 -5.16 -35.26
CA LEU A 404 1.49 -5.16 -35.76
C LEU A 404 1.76 -3.98 -36.70
N GLN A 405 0.85 -3.69 -37.63
CA GLN A 405 0.95 -2.51 -38.50
C GLN A 405 1.00 -1.22 -37.67
N PHE A 406 0.17 -1.11 -36.65
CA PHE A 406 0.19 0.03 -35.72
C PHE A 406 1.53 0.15 -35.00
N LEU A 407 2.08 -0.95 -34.49
CA LEU A 407 3.38 -0.97 -33.79
C LEU A 407 4.54 -0.59 -34.72
N LEU A 408 4.51 -1.01 -35.99
CA LEU A 408 5.54 -0.67 -36.98
C LEU A 408 5.44 0.78 -37.48
N LYS A 409 4.24 1.36 -37.48
CA LYS A 409 4.02 2.78 -37.84
C LYS A 409 4.40 3.74 -36.72
N ASN A 410 4.05 3.43 -35.48
CA ASN A 410 4.16 4.36 -34.35
C ASN A 410 5.43 4.22 -33.51
N ARG A 411 6.51 3.67 -34.08
CA ARG A 411 7.79 3.58 -33.38
C ARG A 411 8.56 4.88 -33.52
N ALA A 412 8.49 5.67 -32.45
CA ALA A 412 9.27 6.86 -32.15
C ALA A 412 9.36 7.88 -33.31
N ASN A 413 8.28 8.64 -33.52
CA ASN A 413 8.48 10.04 -33.87
C ASN A 413 9.14 10.67 -32.63
N SER A 414 10.45 10.84 -32.67
CA SER A 414 11.16 11.72 -31.76
C SER A 414 10.78 13.15 -32.14
N GLU A 415 9.67 13.64 -31.60
CA GLU A 415 9.45 15.07 -31.58
C GLU A 415 10.55 15.67 -30.70
N THR A 416 11.42 16.45 -31.33
CA THR A 416 12.43 17.29 -30.67
C THR A 416 11.70 18.36 -29.88
N GLU A 417 11.51 18.13 -28.58
CA GLU A 417 11.11 19.20 -27.66
C GLU A 417 12.31 20.00 -27.17
N GLN A 418 12.03 21.29 -26.98
CA GLN A 418 12.98 22.33 -26.61
C GLN A 418 13.60 22.05 -25.22
N GLN A 419 14.88 22.37 -25.09
CA GLN A 419 15.59 22.33 -23.82
C GLN A 419 14.94 23.30 -22.84
N GLU A 420 14.35 22.79 -21.75
CA GLU A 420 14.12 23.60 -20.56
C GLU A 420 15.49 23.96 -19.99
N GLN A 421 15.99 25.14 -20.35
CA GLN A 421 17.36 25.51 -20.05
C GLN A 421 17.67 25.40 -18.52
N ARG A 422 16.70 25.63 -17.61
CA ARG A 422 16.90 25.61 -16.13
C ARG A 422 16.72 24.25 -15.45
N VAL A 423 16.37 23.20 -16.20
CA VAL A 423 16.12 21.87 -15.62
C VAL A 423 17.22 20.90 -16.02
N PHE A 424 17.66 20.11 -15.05
CA PHE A 424 18.57 19.00 -15.30
C PHE A 424 18.09 17.74 -14.59
N TYR A 425 18.44 16.60 -15.16
CA TYR A 425 18.04 15.29 -14.67
C TYR A 425 19.25 14.56 -14.12
N LEU A 426 19.12 14.07 -12.90
CA LEU A 426 20.12 13.23 -12.25
C LEU A 426 19.59 11.80 -12.17
N HIS A 427 20.20 10.90 -12.93
CA HIS A 427 19.86 9.48 -12.90
C HIS A 427 20.86 8.74 -12.00
N LEU A 428 20.37 8.23 -10.88
CA LEU A 428 21.10 7.38 -9.93
C LEU A 428 20.84 5.90 -10.27
N LYS A 429 21.90 5.19 -10.69
CA LYS A 429 21.83 3.81 -11.17
C LYS A 429 22.17 2.82 -10.06
N ARG A 430 21.40 1.73 -10.02
CA ARG A 430 21.60 0.49 -9.24
C ARG A 430 21.86 0.76 -7.77
N LEU A 431 21.02 1.59 -7.15
CA LEU A 431 21.01 1.80 -5.71
C LEU A 431 20.55 0.51 -5.03
N ARG A 432 21.42 -0.06 -4.19
CA ARG A 432 21.13 -1.25 -3.40
C ARG A 432 20.85 -0.85 -1.96
N VAL A 433 19.68 -1.23 -1.49
CA VAL A 433 19.24 -1.02 -0.11
C VAL A 433 19.02 -2.36 0.54
N GLU A 434 19.63 -2.54 1.71
CA GLU A 434 19.44 -3.70 2.55
C GLU A 434 18.68 -3.32 3.83
N ASP A 435 18.07 -4.32 4.46
CA ASP A 435 17.25 -4.19 5.66
C ASP A 435 16.12 -3.14 5.57
N LEU A 436 15.57 -2.99 4.35
CA LEU A 436 14.41 -2.15 4.08
C LEU A 436 13.19 -2.63 4.88
N GLU A 437 12.46 -1.69 5.49
CA GLU A 437 11.18 -2.02 6.13
C GLU A 437 10.17 -2.46 5.07
N THR A 438 9.75 -3.72 5.13
CA THR A 438 8.80 -4.29 4.17
C THR A 438 7.37 -3.81 4.45
N LEU A 439 7.08 -3.42 5.70
CA LEU A 439 5.81 -2.82 6.10
C LEU A 439 5.89 -1.31 5.88
N SER A 440 5.37 -0.83 4.73
CA SER A 440 5.38 0.60 4.40
C SER A 440 4.42 1.41 5.26
N CYS A 441 3.32 0.78 5.66
CA CYS A 441 2.37 1.30 6.63
C CYS A 441 1.76 0.10 7.38
N PRO A 442 0.99 0.34 8.46
CA PRO A 442 0.38 -0.74 9.26
C PRO A 442 -0.56 -1.67 8.47
N TYR A 443 -0.99 -1.26 7.27
CA TYR A 443 -1.95 -1.98 6.41
C TYR A 443 -1.31 -2.71 5.22
N LEU A 444 -0.07 -2.36 4.85
CA LEU A 444 0.53 -2.75 3.57
C LEU A 444 1.90 -3.39 3.75
N TRP A 445 2.06 -4.57 3.15
CA TRP A 445 3.28 -5.36 3.12
C TRP A 445 3.77 -5.48 1.68
N GLY A 446 4.97 -4.97 1.42
CA GLY A 446 5.81 -5.37 0.28
C GLY A 446 6.05 -4.30 -0.77
N MET A 447 5.15 -3.34 -0.90
CA MET A 447 5.43 -2.15 -1.69
C MET A 447 6.25 -1.17 -0.85
N PRO A 448 7.33 -0.59 -1.38
CA PRO A 448 8.03 0.49 -0.67
C PRO A 448 7.11 1.70 -0.51
N SER A 449 7.26 2.41 0.62
CA SER A 449 6.50 3.63 0.87
C SER A 449 6.91 4.72 -0.11
N ILE A 450 5.96 5.26 -0.88
CA ILE A 450 6.28 6.25 -1.93
C ILE A 450 6.75 7.57 -1.31
N ILE A 451 6.21 7.94 -0.12
CA ILE A 451 6.64 9.12 0.63
C ILE A 451 8.11 9.03 1.07
N ALA A 452 8.70 7.83 1.16
CA ALA A 452 10.13 7.69 1.46
C ALA A 452 11.01 8.22 0.32
N PHE A 453 10.52 8.25 -0.94
CA PHE A 453 11.24 8.89 -2.04
C PHE A 453 11.32 10.41 -1.85
N ALA A 454 10.26 11.04 -1.34
CA ALA A 454 10.30 12.45 -0.99
C ALA A 454 11.28 12.73 0.17
N GLY A 455 11.27 11.89 1.22
CA GLY A 455 12.26 12.00 2.31
C GLY A 455 13.71 11.88 1.81
N PHE A 456 13.96 10.96 0.88
CA PHE A 456 15.28 10.80 0.25
C PHE A 456 15.67 12.02 -0.58
N ALA A 457 14.78 12.49 -1.45
CA ALA A 457 15.00 13.67 -2.29
C ALA A 457 15.24 14.94 -1.45
N HIS A 458 14.42 15.17 -0.43
CA HIS A 458 14.57 16.32 0.46
C HIS A 458 15.87 16.27 1.25
N LYS A 459 16.26 15.09 1.75
CA LYS A 459 17.55 14.93 2.43
C LYS A 459 18.73 15.19 1.50
N PHE A 460 18.66 14.74 0.26
CA PHE A 460 19.64 15.02 -0.77
C PHE A 460 19.74 16.53 -1.04
N GLU A 461 18.62 17.22 -1.20
CA GLU A 461 18.57 18.68 -1.35
C GLU A 461 19.21 19.42 -0.16
N LEU A 462 18.91 19.00 1.07
CA LEU A 462 19.52 19.58 2.26
C LEU A 462 21.03 19.37 2.33
N ASN A 463 21.51 18.21 1.89
CA ASN A 463 22.94 17.95 1.87
C ASN A 463 23.64 18.79 0.77
N LEU A 464 23.02 18.98 -0.40
CA LEU A 464 23.52 19.88 -1.43
C LEU A 464 23.59 21.34 -0.94
N LYS A 465 22.56 21.80 -0.22
CA LYS A 465 22.55 23.13 0.41
C LYS A 465 23.71 23.31 1.39
N LYS A 466 24.07 22.27 2.15
CA LYS A 466 25.24 22.30 3.05
C LYS A 466 26.57 22.40 2.31
N LEU A 467 26.62 21.91 1.07
CA LEU A 467 27.80 21.99 0.20
C LEU A 467 27.85 23.32 -0.59
N GLY A 468 26.95 24.27 -0.33
CA GLY A 468 26.92 25.59 -0.98
C GLY A 468 25.95 25.71 -2.16
N PHE A 469 25.23 24.65 -2.53
CA PHE A 469 24.28 24.65 -3.65
C PHE A 469 22.87 25.05 -3.20
N HIS A 470 22.66 26.32 -2.87
CA HIS A 470 21.38 26.82 -2.34
C HIS A 470 20.25 26.92 -3.36
N ASN A 471 20.61 27.06 -4.64
CA ASN A 471 19.66 27.32 -5.74
C ASN A 471 19.04 26.05 -6.34
N ILE A 472 19.52 24.87 -5.95
CA ILE A 472 19.06 23.59 -6.47
C ILE A 472 17.87 23.10 -5.65
N ARG A 473 16.77 22.77 -6.34
CA ARG A 473 15.56 22.18 -5.72
C ARG A 473 15.15 20.92 -6.46
N VAL A 474 14.68 19.92 -5.73
CA VAL A 474 14.14 18.69 -6.35
C VAL A 474 12.67 18.90 -6.69
N MET A 475 12.31 18.85 -7.97
CA MET A 475 10.92 19.00 -8.44
C MET A 475 10.15 17.69 -8.44
N GLY A 476 10.83 16.56 -8.65
CA GLY A 476 10.16 15.28 -8.69
C GLY A 476 11.12 14.10 -8.80
N VAL A 477 10.56 12.92 -8.53
CA VAL A 477 11.29 11.65 -8.45
C VAL A 477 10.58 10.58 -9.27
N ALA A 478 11.30 9.91 -10.16
CA ALA A 478 10.85 8.67 -10.80
C ALA A 478 11.69 7.50 -10.30
N CYS A 479 11.07 6.33 -10.13
CA CYS A 479 11.72 5.15 -9.59
C CYS A 479 11.49 3.92 -10.47
N PHE A 480 12.57 3.21 -10.78
CA PHE A 480 12.55 1.90 -11.41
C PHE A 480 13.07 0.83 -10.45
N VAL A 481 12.26 -0.19 -10.17
CA VAL A 481 12.64 -1.31 -9.31
C VAL A 481 13.14 -2.45 -10.19
N HIS A 482 14.42 -2.81 -10.06
CA HIS A 482 15.02 -3.97 -10.74
C HIS A 482 14.69 -5.28 -10.02
N LEU A 483 14.90 -5.28 -8.70
CA LEU A 483 14.75 -6.46 -7.85
C LEU A 483 14.14 -6.03 -6.52
N TYR A 484 13.16 -6.81 -6.08
CA TYR A 484 12.59 -6.71 -4.74
C TYR A 484 12.54 -8.09 -4.11
N GLN A 485 13.37 -8.32 -3.10
CA GLN A 485 13.47 -9.60 -2.41
C GLN A 485 13.10 -9.42 -0.94
N VAL A 486 12.04 -10.10 -0.51
CA VAL A 486 11.66 -10.14 0.91
C VAL A 486 12.46 -11.23 1.59
N THR A 487 13.22 -10.84 2.61
CA THR A 487 13.89 -11.77 3.51
C THR A 487 13.05 -11.89 4.77
N ALA A 488 12.54 -13.10 5.06
CA ALA A 488 11.78 -13.37 6.28
C ALA A 488 12.71 -13.46 7.51
N LYS A 489 13.62 -12.49 7.66
CA LYS A 489 14.49 -12.33 8.82
C LYS A 489 13.89 -11.25 9.70
N THR A 490 13.57 -11.59 10.94
CA THR A 490 13.14 -10.63 11.96
C THR A 490 14.38 -10.10 12.67
N SER A 491 14.53 -8.78 12.71
CA SER A 491 15.63 -8.14 13.46
C SER A 491 15.42 -8.33 14.96
N LEU A 492 16.45 -8.80 15.67
CA LEU A 492 16.43 -8.86 17.11
C LEU A 492 16.55 -7.44 17.67
N PRO A 493 15.60 -6.98 18.50
CA PRO A 493 15.71 -5.67 19.11
C PRO A 493 16.85 -5.62 20.14
N ALA A 494 17.42 -4.44 20.32
CA ALA A 494 18.41 -4.20 21.36
C ALA A 494 17.82 -4.45 22.75
N TYR A 495 18.70 -4.73 23.72
CA TYR A 495 18.31 -4.77 25.12
C TYR A 495 17.84 -3.38 25.55
N SER A 496 16.65 -3.29 26.15
CA SER A 496 16.04 -2.00 26.52
C SER A 496 15.59 -1.92 27.97
N HIS A 497 15.47 -3.06 28.67
CA HIS A 497 14.97 -3.08 30.04
C HIS A 497 15.79 -3.99 30.93
N LEU A 498 16.01 -3.59 32.18
CA LEU A 498 16.52 -4.47 33.23
C LEU A 498 15.33 -5.11 33.94
N LYS A 499 15.37 -6.43 34.12
CA LYS A 499 14.36 -7.18 34.86
C LYS A 499 15.03 -7.84 36.05
N LYS A 500 14.47 -7.66 37.26
CA LYS A 500 14.90 -8.41 38.44
C LYS A 500 14.63 -9.90 38.23
N GLU A 501 15.63 -10.71 38.51
CA GLU A 501 15.48 -12.16 38.50
C GLU A 501 14.68 -12.60 39.73
N LYS A 502 13.75 -13.54 39.57
CA LYS A 502 12.81 -13.90 40.65
C LYS A 502 13.48 -14.51 41.89
N GLN A 503 14.74 -14.92 41.79
CA GLN A 503 15.47 -15.66 42.82
C GLN A 503 16.80 -14.98 43.23
N SER A 504 17.13 -13.82 42.66
CA SER A 504 18.34 -13.05 43.02
C SER A 504 18.14 -11.57 42.76
N ASP A 505 18.76 -10.70 43.56
CA ASP A 505 18.76 -9.24 43.34
C ASP A 505 19.54 -8.78 42.09
N GLN A 506 20.06 -9.72 41.29
CA GLN A 506 20.71 -9.42 40.03
C GLN A 506 19.70 -8.93 38.98
N LEU A 507 20.06 -7.82 38.32
CA LEU A 507 19.30 -7.20 37.25
C LEU A 507 19.74 -7.78 35.90
N ARG A 508 18.83 -8.49 35.24
CA ARG A 508 19.12 -9.08 33.92
C ARG A 508 18.62 -8.17 32.79
N PRO A 509 19.45 -7.83 31.80
CA PRO A 509 18.99 -7.12 30.61
C PRO A 509 18.05 -8.01 29.79
N THR A 510 16.91 -7.44 29.41
CA THR A 510 15.85 -8.08 28.62
C THR A 510 15.52 -7.26 27.38
N ARG A 511 15.10 -7.97 26.34
CA ARG A 511 14.69 -7.39 25.05
C ARG A 511 13.19 -7.12 25.03
N PRO A 512 12.74 -6.12 24.27
CA PRO A 512 11.33 -5.93 24.02
C PRO A 512 10.76 -7.09 23.17
N ALA A 513 9.44 -7.15 23.06
CA ALA A 513 8.76 -8.23 22.37
C ALA A 513 9.08 -8.23 20.87
N LEU A 514 9.38 -9.40 20.30
CA LEU A 514 9.76 -9.54 18.90
C LEU A 514 8.54 -9.51 17.97
N VAL A 515 8.33 -8.38 17.29
CA VAL A 515 7.33 -8.28 16.21
C VAL A 515 7.89 -8.95 14.96
N SER A 516 7.08 -9.81 14.32
CA SER A 516 7.46 -10.49 13.09
C SER A 516 7.38 -9.56 11.88
N ALA A 517 8.20 -8.51 11.84
CA ALA A 517 8.34 -7.62 10.70
C ALA A 517 9.49 -8.11 9.80
N PRO A 518 9.21 -8.61 8.59
CA PRO A 518 10.25 -9.05 7.67
C PRO A 518 10.98 -7.84 7.08
N LYS A 519 12.25 -8.04 6.76
CA LYS A 519 13.06 -7.08 6.03
C LYS A 519 13.06 -7.40 4.54
N SER A 520 13.44 -6.42 3.74
CA SER A 520 13.57 -6.59 2.30
C SER A 520 14.87 -6.01 1.79
N GLN A 521 15.27 -6.51 0.62
CA GLN A 521 16.37 -5.98 -0.16
C GLN A 521 15.80 -5.46 -1.47
N MET A 522 16.19 -4.24 -1.83
CA MET A 522 15.71 -3.58 -3.02
C MET A 522 16.88 -3.07 -3.85
N LEU A 523 16.87 -3.39 -5.14
CA LEU A 523 17.75 -2.80 -6.14
C LEU A 523 16.89 -1.92 -7.05
N PHE A 524 17.19 -0.63 -7.11
CA PHE A 524 16.39 0.33 -7.87
C PHE A 524 17.25 1.45 -8.46
N ASP A 525 16.70 2.08 -9.49
CA ASP A 525 17.24 3.29 -10.10
C ASP A 525 16.29 4.44 -9.78
N LEU A 526 16.85 5.62 -9.59
CA LEU A 526 16.12 6.80 -9.20
C LEU A 526 16.50 7.97 -10.11
N VAL A 527 15.50 8.62 -10.68
CA VAL A 527 15.69 9.78 -11.56
C VAL A 527 15.12 10.99 -10.85
N LEU A 528 16.00 11.94 -10.51
CA LEU A 528 15.64 13.22 -9.92
C LEU A 528 15.53 14.27 -11.02
N ARG A 529 14.41 15.00 -11.03
CA ARG A 529 14.29 16.24 -11.80
C ARG A 529 14.67 17.40 -10.88
N LEU A 530 15.69 18.14 -11.27
CA LEU A 530 16.28 19.22 -10.48
C LEU A 530 16.06 20.56 -11.19
N TRP A 531 15.68 21.58 -10.42
CA TRP A 531 15.57 22.96 -10.87
C TRP A 531 16.77 23.76 -10.37
N ASN A 532 17.42 24.51 -11.27
CA ASN A 532 18.43 25.50 -10.90
C ASN A 532 17.81 26.91 -10.92
N GLY A 533 17.67 27.53 -9.76
CA GLY A 533 17.12 28.88 -9.60
C GLY A 533 18.13 30.03 -9.74
N GLY A 534 19.39 29.76 -10.13
CA GLY A 534 20.40 30.80 -10.31
C GLY A 534 20.10 31.77 -11.46
N ASN A 535 20.49 33.04 -11.29
CA ASN A 535 20.32 34.09 -12.31
C ASN A 535 21.29 33.96 -13.50
N GLU A 536 22.39 33.21 -13.34
CA GLU A 536 23.40 32.98 -14.39
C GLU A 536 23.46 31.51 -14.81
N TYR A 537 23.50 31.27 -16.12
CA TYR A 537 23.71 29.97 -16.76
C TYR A 537 25.17 29.50 -16.64
N ASN A 538 25.70 29.40 -15.43
CA ASN A 538 27.07 28.91 -15.26
C ASN A 538 27.04 27.39 -15.05
N LEU A 539 27.56 26.64 -16.03
CA LEU A 539 27.76 25.18 -15.95
C LEU A 539 28.63 24.77 -14.75
N GLU A 540 29.48 25.69 -14.26
CA GLU A 540 30.29 25.53 -13.05
C GLU A 540 29.48 25.55 -11.73
N SER A 541 28.20 25.95 -11.78
CA SER A 541 27.29 25.94 -10.62
C SER A 541 26.62 24.59 -10.34
N LEU A 542 26.88 23.58 -11.18
CA LEU A 542 26.34 22.23 -11.03
C LEU A 542 27.26 21.38 -10.14
N PRO A 543 26.68 20.51 -9.28
CA PRO A 543 27.48 19.68 -8.40
C PRO A 543 28.27 18.64 -9.21
N ASN A 544 29.58 18.59 -8.97
CA ASN A 544 30.46 17.59 -9.54
C ASN A 544 30.09 16.17 -9.05
N PRO A 545 30.46 15.12 -9.80
CA PRO A 545 30.31 13.71 -9.40
C PRO A 545 30.62 13.39 -7.93
N VAL A 546 31.69 13.97 -7.40
CA VAL A 546 32.14 13.78 -6.02
C VAL A 546 31.18 14.46 -5.03
N GLN A 547 30.74 15.68 -5.32
CA GLN A 547 29.80 16.43 -4.49
C GLN A 547 28.42 15.77 -4.49
N ILE A 548 27.97 15.22 -5.64
CA ILE A 548 26.74 14.44 -5.71
C ILE A 548 26.84 13.24 -4.77
N ARG A 549 27.94 12.48 -4.79
CA ARG A 549 28.16 11.35 -3.87
C ARG A 549 28.06 11.78 -2.41
N GLU A 550 28.72 12.87 -2.04
CA GLU A 550 28.72 13.38 -0.66
C GLU A 550 27.34 13.85 -0.23
N ALA A 551 26.53 14.35 -1.16
CA ALA A 551 25.16 14.73 -0.89
C ALA A 551 24.19 13.55 -0.77
N LEU A 552 24.52 12.35 -1.28
CA LEU A 552 23.60 11.20 -1.29
C LEU A 552 23.24 10.74 0.14
N PRO A 553 21.94 10.58 0.45
CA PRO A 553 21.51 9.98 1.71
C PRO A 553 21.97 8.52 1.84
N THR A 554 22.37 8.14 3.05
CA THR A 554 22.83 6.77 3.38
C THR A 554 21.70 5.82 3.80
N ARG A 555 20.48 6.32 3.98
CA ARG A 555 19.31 5.53 4.42
C ARG A 555 18.11 5.76 3.52
N TYR A 556 17.30 4.72 3.37
CA TYR A 556 16.03 4.76 2.65
C TYR A 556 15.02 3.82 3.32
N ALA A 557 13.86 4.36 3.74
CA ALA A 557 12.75 3.63 4.36
C ALA A 557 13.20 2.61 5.46
N GLY A 558 14.06 3.08 6.37
CA GLY A 558 14.62 2.28 7.47
C GLY A 558 15.82 1.40 7.10
N GLY A 559 16.05 1.14 5.80
CA GLY A 559 17.19 0.40 5.30
C GLY A 559 18.43 1.26 5.06
N THR A 560 19.57 0.60 4.84
CA THR A 560 20.86 1.23 4.55
C THR A 560 21.20 1.12 3.08
N ILE A 561 21.63 2.23 2.49
CA ILE A 561 22.12 2.28 1.11
C ILE A 561 23.61 2.05 1.14
N PHE A 562 24.08 1.00 0.46
CA PHE A 562 25.51 0.75 0.35
C PHE A 562 26.08 1.42 -0.90
N PRO A 563 26.96 2.42 -0.77
CA PRO A 563 27.73 2.91 -1.90
C PRO A 563 28.71 1.80 -2.30
N THR A 564 28.48 1.13 -3.43
CA THR A 564 29.46 0.15 -3.90
C THR A 564 30.67 0.90 -4.44
N ILE A 565 31.85 0.58 -3.91
CA ILE A 565 33.12 1.34 -4.05
C ILE A 565 33.67 1.38 -5.48
N ARG A 566 33.14 0.58 -6.42
CA ARG A 566 33.70 0.46 -7.78
C ARG A 566 33.00 1.38 -8.78
N LYS A 567 33.78 2.34 -9.31
CA LYS A 567 33.53 3.30 -10.39
C LYS A 567 32.34 4.25 -10.18
N LEU A 568 32.65 5.43 -9.65
CA LEU A 568 31.70 6.51 -9.36
C LEU A 568 31.02 7.08 -10.62
N GLU A 569 31.79 7.29 -11.68
CA GLU A 569 31.32 7.94 -12.92
C GLU A 569 30.30 7.10 -13.69
N GLU A 570 30.30 5.77 -13.50
CA GLU A 570 29.35 4.87 -14.18
C GLU A 570 27.96 4.87 -13.51
N ARG A 571 27.83 5.41 -12.29
CA ARG A 571 26.64 5.24 -11.43
C ARG A 571 25.66 6.39 -11.40
N PHE A 572 26.10 7.60 -11.74
CA PHE A 572 25.18 8.69 -11.92
C PHE A 572 25.47 9.40 -13.23
N THR A 573 24.40 9.69 -13.95
CA THR A 573 24.48 10.47 -15.19
C THR A 573 23.64 11.71 -15.01
N THR A 574 24.27 12.86 -15.15
CA THR A 574 23.61 14.14 -15.29
C THR A 574 23.31 14.36 -16.76
N SER A 575 22.10 14.84 -17.05
CA SER A 575 21.68 15.12 -18.43
C SER A 575 20.79 16.36 -18.45
N HIS A 576 21.06 17.25 -19.40
CA HIS A 576 20.23 18.42 -19.68
C HIS A 576 19.16 18.11 -20.73
N ASN A 577 19.44 17.15 -21.61
CA ASN A 577 18.53 16.73 -22.66
C ASN A 577 17.70 15.52 -22.20
N LEU A 578 16.39 15.70 -22.24
CA LEU A 578 15.42 14.65 -21.95
C LEU A 578 15.54 13.45 -22.91
N THR A 579 15.88 13.70 -24.17
CA THR A 579 16.04 12.65 -25.18
C THR A 579 17.25 11.78 -24.86
N GLU A 580 18.34 12.38 -24.39
CA GLU A 580 19.55 11.67 -23.97
C GLU A 580 19.29 10.82 -22.72
N LEU A 581 18.64 11.41 -21.71
CA LEU A 581 18.18 10.69 -20.53
C LEU A 581 17.29 9.51 -20.92
N PHE A 582 16.24 9.78 -21.71
CA PHE A 582 15.25 8.79 -22.08
C PHE A 582 15.85 7.69 -22.92
N ASN A 583 16.82 7.98 -23.79
CA ASN A 583 17.59 6.95 -24.47
C ASN A 583 18.21 6.02 -23.44
N SER A 584 18.90 6.52 -22.41
CA SER A 584 19.46 5.66 -21.35
C SER A 584 18.40 4.85 -20.58
N LEU A 585 17.24 5.46 -20.27
CA LEU A 585 16.16 4.84 -19.47
C LEU A 585 15.31 3.86 -20.28
N SER A 586 15.22 4.04 -21.59
CA SER A 586 14.48 3.17 -22.49
C SER A 586 15.05 1.75 -22.52
N PHE A 587 16.31 1.57 -22.15
CA PHE A 587 17.00 0.26 -22.18
C PHE A 587 16.99 -0.49 -20.87
N MET A 588 16.19 -0.06 -19.90
CA MET A 588 16.06 -0.75 -18.64
C MET A 588 15.53 -2.18 -18.86
N PRO A 589 16.02 -3.18 -18.09
CA PRO A 589 15.70 -4.58 -18.34
C PRO A 589 14.19 -4.82 -18.31
N ALA A 590 13.69 -5.67 -19.19
CA ALA A 590 12.27 -6.03 -19.26
C ALA A 590 11.76 -6.74 -17.97
N LYS A 591 12.69 -7.23 -17.15
CA LYS A 591 12.43 -7.77 -15.80
C LYS A 591 12.69 -6.68 -14.78
N GLY A 592 11.63 -6.03 -14.34
CA GLY A 592 11.60 -4.88 -13.44
C GLY A 592 10.38 -4.02 -13.74
N CYS A 593 10.11 -3.03 -12.90
CA CYS A 593 8.98 -2.14 -13.14
C CYS A 593 9.26 -0.70 -12.71
N TRP A 594 8.78 0.24 -13.51
CA TRP A 594 8.65 1.63 -13.12
C TRP A 594 7.42 1.81 -12.24
N LEU A 595 7.57 2.57 -11.15
CA LEU A 595 6.48 2.90 -10.24
C LEU A 595 5.84 4.23 -10.68
N TYR A 596 4.78 4.16 -11.47
CA TYR A 596 4.09 5.36 -11.95
C TYR A 596 2.96 5.75 -10.99
N PRO A 597 2.72 7.06 -10.77
CA PRO A 597 1.47 7.56 -10.23
C PRO A 597 0.27 6.99 -10.99
N SER A 598 -0.71 6.46 -10.25
CA SER A 598 -1.99 6.07 -10.85
C SER A 598 -2.74 7.31 -11.32
N GLN A 599 -3.47 7.19 -12.44
CA GLN A 599 -4.44 8.20 -12.85
C GLN A 599 -5.77 8.03 -12.09
N PHE A 600 -6.04 6.82 -11.60
CA PHE A 600 -7.20 6.51 -10.79
C PHE A 600 -6.91 6.88 -9.34
N LYS A 601 -7.70 7.82 -8.83
CA LYS A 601 -7.80 8.11 -7.40
C LYS A 601 -8.81 7.15 -6.79
N VAL A 602 -8.54 6.72 -5.57
CA VAL A 602 -9.39 5.80 -4.81
C VAL A 602 -9.68 6.44 -3.47
N HIS A 603 -10.94 6.39 -3.05
CA HIS A 603 -11.40 6.92 -1.77
C HIS A 603 -11.91 5.78 -0.87
N SER A 604 -12.51 4.73 -1.44
CA SER A 604 -12.99 3.58 -0.65
C SER A 604 -12.17 2.29 -0.88
N LEU A 605 -12.30 1.35 0.06
CA LEU A 605 -11.77 -0.01 -0.10
C LEU A 605 -12.46 -0.78 -1.23
N ASP A 606 -13.74 -0.48 -1.54
CA ASP A 606 -14.46 -1.07 -2.66
C ASP A 606 -13.89 -0.62 -4.01
N GLU A 607 -13.62 0.68 -4.15
CA GLU A 607 -12.94 1.22 -5.32
C GLU A 607 -11.54 0.62 -5.46
N LEU A 608 -10.81 0.48 -4.34
CA LEU A 608 -9.50 -0.14 -4.34
C LEU A 608 -9.58 -1.60 -4.82
N HIS A 609 -10.52 -2.39 -4.31
CA HIS A 609 -10.72 -3.77 -4.72
C HIS A 609 -11.06 -3.87 -6.22
N LYS A 610 -12.06 -3.10 -6.68
CA LYS A 610 -12.45 -3.06 -8.10
C LYS A 610 -11.30 -2.66 -9.01
N ALA A 611 -10.49 -1.68 -8.61
CA ALA A 611 -9.33 -1.24 -9.38
C ALA A 611 -8.25 -2.33 -9.49
N LEU A 612 -7.96 -3.03 -8.40
CA LEU A 612 -6.97 -4.11 -8.37
C LEU A 612 -7.43 -5.35 -9.15
N ASP A 613 -8.73 -5.63 -9.16
CA ASP A 613 -9.31 -6.72 -9.96
C ASP A 613 -9.35 -6.37 -11.45
N THR A 614 -9.56 -5.09 -11.79
CA THR A 614 -9.64 -4.64 -13.18
C THR A 614 -8.28 -4.56 -13.87
N ASP A 615 -7.23 -4.11 -13.16
CA ASP A 615 -5.89 -3.96 -13.74
C ASP A 615 -4.81 -4.59 -12.86
N LEU A 616 -4.28 -5.71 -13.35
CA LEU A 616 -3.22 -6.49 -12.72
C LEU A 616 -1.89 -5.75 -12.60
N ASN A 617 -1.71 -4.57 -13.20
CA ASN A 617 -0.51 -3.75 -13.03
C ASN A 617 -0.66 -2.72 -11.90
N LEU A 618 -1.86 -2.56 -11.33
CA LEU A 618 -2.08 -1.68 -10.20
C LEU A 618 -1.68 -2.37 -8.89
N ARG A 619 -1.09 -1.60 -7.99
CA ARG A 619 -0.69 -2.05 -6.66
C ARG A 619 -1.08 -0.99 -5.64
N PRO A 620 -1.61 -1.37 -4.46
CA PRO A 620 -1.79 -0.43 -3.36
C PRO A 620 -0.43 0.04 -2.84
N VAL A 621 -0.33 1.31 -2.48
CA VAL A 621 0.87 1.97 -1.94
C VAL A 621 0.52 2.93 -0.83
N ALA A 622 1.43 3.11 0.13
CA ALA A 622 1.35 4.22 1.07
C ALA A 622 1.76 5.52 0.35
N ILE A 623 0.81 6.42 0.15
CA ILE A 623 1.01 7.67 -0.60
C ILE A 623 1.38 8.85 0.30
N GLY A 624 0.99 8.81 1.58
CA GLY A 624 1.18 9.95 2.47
C GLY A 624 0.36 9.86 3.76
N TYR A 625 0.13 11.02 4.36
CA TYR A 625 -0.46 11.19 5.68
C TYR A 625 -1.54 12.28 5.69
N GLN A 626 -2.67 12.00 6.35
CA GLN A 626 -3.74 12.95 6.61
C GLN A 626 -3.65 13.45 8.04
N TYR A 627 -3.58 14.75 8.28
CA TYR A 627 -3.55 15.30 9.64
C TYR A 627 -4.91 15.15 10.30
N LEU A 628 -4.89 14.74 11.57
CA LEU A 628 -6.06 14.59 12.42
C LEU A 628 -6.39 15.86 13.21
N GLU A 629 -5.41 16.75 13.36
CA GLU A 629 -5.52 18.03 14.03
C GLU A 629 -4.60 19.05 13.35
N GLU A 630 -4.83 20.33 13.59
CA GLU A 630 -3.90 21.37 13.14
C GLU A 630 -2.55 21.24 13.86
N PRO A 631 -1.43 21.47 13.16
CA PRO A 631 -0.10 21.44 13.78
C PRO A 631 0.02 22.44 14.93
N LYS A 632 0.41 21.96 16.10
CA LYS A 632 0.55 22.76 17.33
C LYS A 632 1.83 22.42 18.08
N TYR A 633 2.20 23.26 19.04
CA TYR A 633 3.32 22.96 19.93
C TYR A 633 2.98 21.75 20.81
N ARG A 634 3.93 20.81 20.92
CA ARG A 634 3.77 19.60 21.72
C ARG A 634 5.09 19.14 22.31
N ASP A 635 5.09 18.82 23.59
CA ASP A 635 6.27 18.29 24.26
C ASP A 635 6.64 16.91 23.68
N GLY A 636 7.94 16.65 23.57
CA GLY A 636 8.47 15.45 22.92
C GLY A 636 8.43 15.49 21.38
N GLY A 637 7.88 16.54 20.77
CA GLY A 637 7.93 16.77 19.33
C GLY A 637 9.36 17.00 18.83
N ILE A 638 9.71 16.39 17.69
CA ILE A 638 11.03 16.61 17.07
C ILE A 638 11.16 18.02 16.48
N SER A 639 10.06 18.67 16.13
CA SER A 639 9.99 20.05 15.61
C SER A 639 9.11 20.91 16.51
N GLU A 640 9.16 22.23 16.34
CA GLU A 640 8.31 23.18 17.06
C GLU A 640 6.82 22.90 16.89
N LEU A 641 6.40 22.52 15.68
CA LEU A 641 5.04 22.13 15.37
C LEU A 641 4.93 20.61 15.22
N HIS A 642 3.88 20.04 15.80
CA HIS A 642 3.56 18.61 15.74
C HIS A 642 2.08 18.37 15.47
N CYS A 643 1.77 17.30 14.73
CA CYS A 643 0.42 16.75 14.60
C CYS A 643 0.42 15.22 14.53
N TYR A 644 -0.71 14.61 14.93
CA TYR A 644 -0.99 13.20 14.65
C TYR A 644 -1.65 13.05 13.28
N ALA A 645 -1.35 11.96 12.57
CA ALA A 645 -1.85 11.75 11.21
C ALA A 645 -2.22 10.30 10.91
N GLU A 646 -3.26 10.09 10.10
CA GLU A 646 -3.63 8.77 9.56
C GLU A 646 -2.79 8.43 8.31
N ASN A 647 -2.52 7.14 8.10
CA ASN A 647 -1.83 6.65 6.90
C ASN A 647 -2.82 6.56 5.72
N LEU A 648 -2.45 7.10 4.56
CA LEU A 648 -3.27 7.04 3.35
C LEU A 648 -2.80 5.96 2.38
N LEU A 649 -3.76 5.15 1.92
CA LEU A 649 -3.54 4.16 0.87
C LEU A 649 -3.95 4.74 -0.47
N GLY A 650 -3.09 4.65 -1.46
CA GLY A 650 -3.39 4.99 -2.85
C GLY A 650 -2.97 3.87 -3.79
N LEU A 651 -2.93 4.19 -5.09
CA LEU A 651 -2.55 3.25 -6.13
C LEU A 651 -1.31 3.73 -6.88
N THR A 652 -0.44 2.77 -7.21
CA THR A 652 0.62 2.94 -8.19
C THR A 652 0.42 1.96 -9.33
N ARG A 653 0.90 2.32 -10.51
CA ARG A 653 0.99 1.43 -11.66
C ARG A 653 2.42 0.93 -11.81
N CYS A 654 2.62 -0.37 -11.69
CA CYS A 654 3.86 -1.03 -12.08
C CYS A 654 3.90 -1.14 -13.61
N THR A 655 4.67 -0.28 -14.27
CA THR A 655 4.79 -0.29 -15.73
C THR A 655 6.09 -0.95 -16.16
N ASN A 656 6.02 -1.81 -17.19
CA ASN A 656 7.21 -2.46 -17.72
C ASN A 656 8.08 -1.41 -18.46
N SER A 657 9.41 -1.51 -18.39
CA SER A 657 10.32 -0.65 -19.16
C SER A 657 9.99 -0.65 -20.65
N VAL A 658 9.53 -1.80 -21.15
CA VAL A 658 9.11 -2.00 -22.52
C VAL A 658 7.93 -1.08 -22.86
N ASP A 659 6.93 -0.94 -21.99
CA ASP A 659 5.79 -0.03 -22.22
C ASP A 659 6.20 1.44 -22.19
N VAL A 660 7.15 1.78 -21.31
CA VAL A 660 7.73 3.12 -21.23
C VAL A 660 8.40 3.50 -22.56
N ARG A 661 9.13 2.57 -23.19
CA ARG A 661 9.72 2.80 -24.52
C ARG A 661 8.70 3.18 -25.58
N VAL A 662 7.56 2.48 -25.61
CA VAL A 662 6.47 2.76 -26.57
C VAL A 662 5.86 4.12 -26.30
N GLY A 663 5.71 4.46 -25.02
CA GLY A 663 5.16 5.72 -24.59
C GLY A 663 5.97 6.93 -25.06
N GLY A 664 7.28 6.75 -25.28
CA GLY A 664 8.17 7.83 -25.66
C GLY A 664 8.49 8.75 -24.47
N ALA A 665 9.38 9.71 -24.74
CA ALA A 665 10.02 10.52 -23.71
C ALA A 665 9.04 11.53 -23.06
N GLN A 666 8.17 12.16 -23.85
CA GLN A 666 7.11 13.06 -23.36
C GLN A 666 6.17 12.37 -22.36
N ARG A 667 5.73 11.15 -22.70
CA ARG A 667 4.83 10.39 -21.82
C ARG A 667 5.54 10.03 -20.52
N PHE A 668 6.81 9.64 -20.58
CA PHE A 668 7.62 9.38 -19.39
C PHE A 668 7.69 10.63 -18.49
N LEU A 669 8.04 11.79 -19.04
CA LEU A 669 8.11 13.04 -18.26
C LEU A 669 6.78 13.34 -17.55
N ARG A 670 5.68 13.23 -18.30
CA ARG A 670 4.35 13.58 -17.82
C ARG A 670 3.81 12.56 -16.81
N GLU A 671 4.15 11.29 -16.94
CA GLU A 671 3.51 10.21 -16.18
C GLU A 671 4.38 9.53 -15.12
N ALA A 672 5.71 9.59 -15.19
CA ALA A 672 6.58 8.80 -14.32
C ALA A 672 6.94 9.47 -12.99
N PHE A 673 6.89 10.80 -12.93
CA PHE A 673 7.43 11.55 -11.80
C PHE A 673 6.40 11.76 -10.69
N TRP A 674 6.82 11.45 -9.47
CA TRP A 674 6.15 11.79 -8.23
C TRP A 674 6.66 13.12 -7.68
N ALA A 675 5.77 13.91 -7.08
CA ALA A 675 6.10 15.13 -6.36
C ALA A 675 5.41 15.12 -4.99
N GLN A 676 6.08 15.69 -3.98
CA GLN A 676 5.47 15.88 -2.67
C GLN A 676 4.60 17.13 -2.71
N LYS A 677 3.33 16.98 -2.31
CA LYS A 677 2.40 18.07 -2.03
C LYS A 677 2.19 18.12 -0.52
N THR A 678 2.55 19.23 0.09
CA THR A 678 2.29 19.52 1.51
C THR A 678 1.23 20.61 1.57
N THR A 679 0.16 20.38 2.32
CA THR A 679 -0.83 21.39 2.69
C THR A 679 -0.89 21.50 4.22
N ASP A 680 -1.75 22.37 4.73
CA ASP A 680 -1.98 22.50 6.18
C ASP A 680 -2.77 21.32 6.77
N SER A 681 -3.32 20.43 5.93
CA SER A 681 -4.13 19.27 6.34
C SER A 681 -3.55 17.91 5.92
N GLU A 682 -2.68 17.86 4.91
CA GLU A 682 -2.20 16.59 4.34
C GLU A 682 -0.75 16.70 3.82
N VAL A 683 -0.07 15.56 3.80
CA VAL A 683 1.21 15.40 3.07
C VAL A 683 1.09 14.20 2.15
N LEU A 684 1.13 14.43 0.85
CA LEU A 684 0.87 13.41 -0.16
C LEU A 684 1.94 13.37 -1.24
N MET A 685 2.19 12.18 -1.76
CA MET A 685 2.88 11.99 -3.03
C MET A 685 1.85 11.99 -4.16
N VAL A 686 1.94 12.99 -5.02
CA VAL A 686 1.05 13.15 -6.17
C VAL A 686 1.83 13.04 -7.47
N LYS A 687 1.11 12.83 -8.57
CA LYS A 687 1.67 12.93 -9.91
C LYS A 687 2.18 14.36 -10.13
N SER A 688 3.44 14.50 -10.53
CA SER A 688 3.98 15.82 -10.84
C SER A 688 3.31 16.39 -12.08
N ARG A 689 2.72 17.58 -11.96
CA ARG A 689 2.16 18.33 -13.08
C ARG A 689 3.19 19.37 -13.50
N PHE A 690 3.95 19.01 -14.52
CA PHE A 690 4.81 19.96 -15.19
C PHE A 690 3.94 20.62 -16.27
N GLU A 691 3.31 21.73 -15.93
CA GLU A 691 2.63 22.55 -16.93
C GLU A 691 3.73 23.17 -17.81
N PHE A 692 3.73 22.79 -19.09
CA PHE A 692 4.36 23.61 -20.12
C PHE A 692 3.52 24.87 -20.23
N LYS A 693 3.79 25.88 -19.40
CA LYS A 693 3.31 27.22 -19.71
C LYS A 693 4.10 27.67 -20.93
N LEU A 694 3.41 27.57 -22.07
CA LEU A 694 3.78 28.11 -23.38
C LEU A 694 4.21 29.58 -23.27
#